data_AF-A0A9N8E954-F1
#
_entry.id   AF-A0A9N8E954-F1
#
_cell.length_a   1.000
_cell.length_b   1.000
_cell.length_c   1.000
_cell.angle_alpha   90.00
_cell.angle_beta   90.00
_cell.angle_gamma   90.00
#
_symmetry.space_group_name_H-M   'P 1'
#
loop_
_entity.id
_entity.type
_entity.pdbx_description
1 polymer ?
#
loop_
_entity_poly.entity_id
_entity_poly.type
_entity_poly.pdbx_seq_one_letter_code
_entity_poly.pdbx_strand_id
1 'polypeptide(L)'
;MGSGVDGFVSIWIDCQKDATGTKKCKDSIRYPRLHFFVIGRTHSATAPTSAASPMSRGCSHNNNIIYLGTTTNKVERTMCKWCAGYCPTFREFYRGLSPNVKADVLKACQKDGRALQHAAPNLQDDYDVVLASVKQYGGALRFASPSLQDNRHIVEAAVLQHDKYYDRARAQGADATVYASKRAMQDRIVLLALAQRRPQDAMKRIKGTELENNLEMVMTAITAPGGARALAMASSGMRDSENVVLAALQAGVAMNKAHYKSAPAAGLLNCISKRLLNDKPFVLRVVSLLEELPSAISSALRNDRDVAVAGVQKEGGSLRNAGEAPRRDRMVCLAAVRSSGEALQFSALRDDEEVVMAAVQNCGTALRFASPELRDNKQIVLAAVEQTGIALRWASCRLKSDREVVLVALENHKTEAWSRKPFTSVLTHASQDLRADRGLVLSAVSVHGEEIQWASGELKADFEVALNAASNGDVFQQLPLHFRDNKPIVLVAVSRRHDALQHASERLKADIDVAKTAVEFSPLSLQYAAESCKADRGVVLVAVQNVSCWMDRIFKEIPESFKSDREFILDSLRMLEADSSNTTRILKYASDTLRQDPQFAFAAIRTANVHSRPLSFMSANLKADRRLNLAAVQKYGYALREAPDEMRDDREVVLTALRTSSCLQFASARLRDDFDLVEVAVASSPSSLEHASLRLRGDVRLVMTALARSTGSLYFALRHASGGIKADQRFMLECVEKDGLTLEIASPKLRCNREIALAAVKSNACALHYVSEDLKHDEEVLIAAMQDGANKRSLFFDTYVPEAMRNNRSIVLAAVRGAGESLRFASSAFRKDPEIVLSAIETYGEAFRYADDSLKSNRQVVVNAIQRNPVSLSFASDELKRDRSLRMAALSSNGDVLAGITDGVETDRELILTAVRNLKDETVPGAKQFLKFVAPHLRNDRGVVLELVKRRGQALWSVPDKFKGDEAVVMTAIHNYPAALSAAALRFRKDKDLVMEAARKDGTVLRVASRELQVDEEVALAAVTSAGQALQFVPRAARTKAMALAAIKQNKKEASKFVPWFLKEEREVAVALGLAKFSNHDIVKFAMGAKDGRYIVP
;
A
#
# COMPACT_ATOMS: atom_id res chain seq x y z
N MET A 1 11.52 20.85 45.91
CA MET A 1 12.94 21.03 45.54
C MET A 1 13.47 19.68 45.07
N GLY A 2 14.17 19.53 43.94
CA GLY A 2 14.45 20.48 42.86
C GLY A 2 15.52 19.95 41.88
N SER A 3 15.62 20.52 40.66
CA SER A 3 16.59 20.23 39.58
C SER A 3 16.52 18.82 38.92
N GLY A 4 17.00 18.60 37.69
CA GLY A 4 17.59 19.51 36.68
C GLY A 4 17.12 19.11 35.25
N VAL A 5 16.98 20.00 34.26
CA VAL A 5 17.95 20.91 33.60
C VAL A 5 18.71 20.24 32.44
N ASP A 6 18.37 20.68 31.22
CA ASP A 6 19.15 20.98 30.00
C ASP A 6 20.48 20.29 29.65
N GLY A 7 20.81 20.29 28.34
CA GLY A 7 22.22 20.20 27.90
C GLY A 7 22.47 19.67 26.49
N PHE A 8 22.42 20.53 25.46
CA PHE A 8 23.09 20.28 24.18
C PHE A 8 24.59 20.62 24.31
N VAL A 9 25.49 19.67 24.05
CA VAL A 9 26.84 19.96 23.53
C VAL A 9 27.28 18.86 22.58
N SER A 10 27.86 19.25 21.46
CA SER A 10 28.74 18.41 20.64
C SER A 10 29.88 19.26 20.11
N ILE A 11 31.14 18.93 20.42
CA ILE A 11 32.32 19.33 19.63
C ILE A 11 33.57 18.56 20.12
N TRP A 12 34.48 18.30 19.18
CA TRP A 12 35.81 17.72 19.36
C TRP A 12 36.75 18.71 20.10
N ILE A 13 38.00 18.47 20.54
CA ILE A 13 39.14 17.65 20.10
C ILE A 13 40.07 17.58 21.34
N ASP A 14 40.86 16.52 21.52
CA ASP A 14 42.32 16.72 21.65
C ASP A 14 43.11 15.46 21.27
N CYS A 15 44.35 15.67 20.82
CA CYS A 15 45.30 14.65 20.39
C CYS A 15 46.71 15.02 20.83
N GLN A 16 47.24 14.32 21.82
CA GLN A 16 48.68 14.21 22.00
C GLN A 16 49.16 12.81 21.62
N LYS A 17 49.93 12.75 20.54
CA LYS A 17 50.97 11.73 20.39
C LYS A 17 52.04 12.00 21.44
N ASP A 18 52.78 10.97 21.83
CA ASP A 18 54.21 11.21 22.03
C ASP A 18 55.07 10.02 21.60
N ALA A 19 56.36 10.26 21.40
CA ALA A 19 57.26 9.37 20.69
C ALA A 19 58.04 8.43 21.64
N THR A 20 57.67 7.15 21.67
CA THR A 20 58.58 6.01 21.94
C THR A 20 57.84 4.70 21.69
N GLY A 21 58.19 3.98 20.62
CA GLY A 21 57.45 2.79 20.21
C GLY A 21 57.51 1.63 21.21
N THR A 22 56.40 0.89 21.32
CA THR A 22 56.20 -0.39 22.04
C THR A 22 55.92 -0.38 23.55
N LYS A 23 54.71 -0.88 23.89
CA LYS A 23 54.34 -1.77 25.02
C LYS A 23 52.97 -2.37 24.63
N LYS A 24 52.66 -3.67 24.78
CA LYS A 24 52.86 -4.64 25.87
C LYS A 24 52.24 -4.21 27.19
N CYS A 25 50.99 -4.61 27.41
CA CYS A 25 50.41 -4.78 28.74
C CYS A 25 50.27 -6.28 29.03
N LYS A 26 50.76 -6.71 30.21
CA LYS A 26 50.38 -7.96 30.87
C LYS A 26 49.63 -7.60 32.15
N ASP A 27 48.59 -8.36 32.43
CA ASP A 27 48.09 -8.80 33.73
C ASP A 27 48.64 -8.10 35.00
N SER A 28 47.74 -7.60 35.87
CA SER A 28 47.34 -8.34 37.11
C SER A 28 46.97 -7.48 38.35
N ILE A 29 45.85 -7.87 38.99
CA ILE A 29 45.61 -7.96 40.46
C ILE A 29 45.71 -6.68 41.34
N ARG A 30 44.59 -6.35 42.04
CA ARG A 30 44.50 -6.44 43.52
C ARG A 30 43.06 -6.50 44.07
N TYR A 31 42.89 -7.32 45.11
CA TYR A 31 41.73 -7.56 45.99
C TYR A 31 41.83 -6.64 47.24
N PRO A 32 40.81 -6.46 48.16
CA PRO A 32 40.18 -7.57 48.94
C PRO A 32 38.80 -7.40 49.67
N ARG A 33 38.20 -8.55 50.06
CA ARG A 33 37.45 -8.82 51.36
C ARG A 33 36.13 -8.04 51.65
N LEU A 34 35.21 -8.42 52.57
CA LEU A 34 35.04 -9.55 53.54
C LEU A 34 33.54 -9.73 53.99
N HIS A 35 33.23 -10.86 54.67
CA HIS A 35 32.08 -11.14 55.59
C HIS A 35 30.59 -11.09 55.09
N PHE A 36 29.59 -11.69 55.78
CA PHE A 36 29.40 -13.05 56.38
C PHE A 36 27.92 -13.24 56.85
N PHE A 37 27.51 -14.47 57.23
CA PHE A 37 26.24 -14.85 57.89
C PHE A 37 24.93 -14.93 57.06
N VAL A 38 23.77 -15.15 57.72
CA VAL A 38 22.85 -16.31 57.51
C VAL A 38 21.43 -16.09 58.13
N ILE A 39 20.48 -17.02 57.91
CA ILE A 39 19.04 -17.08 58.36
C ILE A 39 18.03 -16.36 57.41
N GLY A 40 16.80 -16.86 57.14
CA GLY A 40 16.25 -18.22 57.35
C GLY A 40 14.70 -18.36 57.50
N ARG A 41 14.06 -19.06 56.53
CA ARG A 41 12.72 -19.73 56.55
C ARG A 41 11.36 -18.95 56.60
N THR A 42 10.42 -19.48 55.79
CA THR A 42 8.94 -19.67 55.95
C THR A 42 7.89 -18.54 55.82
N HIS A 43 6.84 -18.85 55.02
CA HIS A 43 5.43 -18.38 55.01
C HIS A 43 5.11 -16.87 54.80
N SER A 44 3.94 -16.42 54.34
CA SER A 44 2.90 -17.00 53.43
C SER A 44 1.84 -15.93 53.05
N ALA A 45 1.25 -16.01 51.85
CA ALA A 45 0.16 -15.13 51.33
C ALA A 45 0.56 -13.64 51.15
N THR A 46 -0.17 -12.76 50.45
CA THR A 46 -1.49 -12.81 49.77
C THR A 46 -1.43 -12.24 48.33
N ALA A 47 -2.52 -12.43 47.57
CA ALA A 47 -2.89 -11.62 46.38
C ALA A 47 -4.30 -11.03 46.67
N PRO A 48 -4.76 -9.93 46.03
CA PRO A 48 -5.12 -9.85 44.59
C PRO A 48 -4.63 -8.51 43.94
N THR A 49 -5.10 -7.93 42.81
CA THR A 49 -6.39 -7.95 42.07
C THR A 49 -6.25 -7.42 40.63
N SER A 50 -7.19 -7.79 39.73
CA SER A 50 -7.79 -7.10 38.55
C SER A 50 -7.09 -5.95 37.76
N ALA A 51 -7.38 -5.68 36.47
CA ALA A 51 -8.03 -6.44 35.37
C ALA A 51 -7.99 -5.64 34.03
N ALA A 52 -8.36 -6.31 32.91
CA ALA A 52 -8.77 -5.79 31.58
C ALA A 52 -7.65 -5.21 30.67
N SER A 53 -7.53 -5.45 29.34
CA SER A 53 -8.44 -5.93 28.25
C SER A 53 -9.51 -4.92 27.78
N PRO A 54 -10.07 -4.99 26.53
CA PRO A 54 -9.77 -5.87 25.38
C PRO A 54 -9.60 -5.16 24.00
N MET A 55 -9.32 -5.92 22.92
CA MET A 55 -9.62 -5.64 21.49
C MET A 55 -8.97 -4.40 20.78
N SER A 56 -8.73 -4.35 19.46
CA SER A 56 -8.69 -5.38 18.39
C SER A 56 -8.01 -4.83 17.11
N ARG A 57 -7.80 -5.71 16.10
CA ARG A 57 -7.35 -5.45 14.70
C ARG A 57 -5.86 -5.14 14.49
N GLY A 58 -5.34 -5.57 13.33
CA GLY A 58 -4.10 -5.05 12.73
C GLY A 58 -2.83 -5.90 12.91
N CYS A 59 -2.68 -7.00 12.18
CA CYS A 59 -1.39 -7.68 11.97
C CYS A 59 -1.17 -8.05 10.49
N SER A 60 -1.19 -7.02 9.64
CA SER A 60 -0.69 -7.09 8.27
C SER A 60 0.78 -6.67 8.22
N HIS A 61 1.67 -7.61 7.91
CA HIS A 61 3.03 -7.40 7.41
C HIS A 61 4.11 -6.78 8.34
N ASN A 62 5.35 -7.07 7.94
CA ASN A 62 6.64 -6.44 8.27
C ASN A 62 7.27 -6.65 9.66
N ASN A 63 8.37 -7.41 9.63
CA ASN A 63 9.69 -7.06 10.17
C ASN A 63 9.76 -5.85 11.10
N ASN A 64 10.12 -6.08 12.38
CA ASN A 64 11.46 -5.73 12.88
C ASN A 64 11.62 -6.16 14.35
N ILE A 65 12.60 -7.03 14.63
CA ILE A 65 13.19 -7.16 15.97
C ILE A 65 14.69 -6.96 15.83
N ILE A 66 15.18 -5.97 16.58
CA ILE A 66 16.54 -5.42 16.49
C ILE A 66 17.55 -6.41 17.08
N TYR A 67 18.72 -6.48 16.46
CA TYR A 67 19.88 -7.13 17.07
C TYR A 67 20.59 -6.14 17.99
N LEU A 68 20.62 -6.46 19.29
CA LEU A 68 21.75 -6.12 20.15
C LEU A 68 22.42 -7.43 20.53
N GLY A 69 23.63 -7.67 20.00
CA GLY A 69 24.38 -8.89 20.23
C GLY A 69 25.65 -8.60 21.03
N THR A 70 25.72 -9.11 22.26
CA THR A 70 26.94 -9.12 23.07
C THR A 70 27.07 -10.42 23.87
N THR A 71 28.31 -10.93 23.92
CA THR A 71 28.85 -11.82 24.97
C THR A 71 28.03 -13.05 25.38
N THR A 72 28.29 -14.19 24.73
CA THR A 72 28.01 -15.52 25.26
C THR A 72 28.93 -15.86 26.43
N ASN A 73 28.39 -16.02 27.65
CA ASN A 73 28.75 -17.06 28.65
C ASN A 73 28.16 -16.79 30.06
N LYS A 74 26.86 -17.08 30.27
CA LYS A 74 26.32 -17.38 31.62
C LYS A 74 24.88 -17.94 31.72
N VAL A 75 24.08 -17.93 30.66
CA VAL A 75 22.61 -18.20 30.76
C VAL A 75 22.23 -19.69 30.63
N GLU A 76 23.02 -20.52 29.94
CA GLU A 76 22.65 -21.92 29.63
C GLU A 76 22.48 -22.83 30.85
N ARG A 77 23.07 -22.48 32.01
CA ARG A 77 22.88 -23.24 33.26
C ARG A 77 21.55 -22.96 33.98
N THR A 78 20.76 -21.99 33.53
CA THR A 78 19.50 -21.60 34.22
C THR A 78 18.24 -22.11 33.53
N MET A 79 18.25 -22.34 32.20
CA MET A 79 17.09 -22.90 31.49
C MET A 79 16.83 -24.39 31.80
N CYS A 80 17.84 -25.14 32.25
CA CYS A 80 17.71 -26.58 32.56
C CYS A 80 16.95 -26.90 33.85
N LYS A 81 16.26 -25.94 34.49
CA LYS A 81 15.50 -26.15 35.74
C LYS A 81 13.99 -25.97 35.65
N TRP A 82 13.42 -25.53 34.52
CA TRP A 82 11.97 -25.30 34.41
C TRP A 82 11.21 -26.37 33.60
N CYS A 83 11.85 -27.03 32.64
CA CYS A 83 11.23 -28.10 31.85
C CYS A 83 11.15 -29.47 32.58
N ALA A 84 11.71 -29.59 33.78
CA ALA A 84 11.82 -30.87 34.51
C ALA A 84 10.56 -31.28 35.29
N GLY A 85 9.44 -30.56 35.15
CA GLY A 85 8.24 -30.73 35.99
C GLY A 85 7.05 -31.47 35.36
N TYR A 86 7.02 -31.71 34.05
CA TYR A 86 5.79 -32.11 33.33
C TYR A 86 5.94 -33.31 32.36
N CYS A 87 6.76 -34.31 32.72
CA CYS A 87 6.59 -35.69 32.21
C CYS A 87 7.38 -36.72 33.05
N PRO A 88 6.75 -37.77 33.61
CA PRO A 88 7.49 -38.86 34.29
C PRO A 88 8.36 -39.70 33.35
N THR A 89 8.02 -39.76 32.06
CA THR A 89 8.62 -40.63 31.03
C THR A 89 10.12 -40.41 30.79
N PHE A 90 10.66 -39.25 31.19
CA PHE A 90 12.04 -38.87 30.86
C PHE A 90 13.13 -39.47 31.76
N ARG A 91 12.77 -40.24 32.81
CA ARG A 91 13.76 -40.70 33.82
C ARG A 91 13.98 -42.20 33.94
N GLU A 92 13.11 -43.04 33.37
CA GLU A 92 13.30 -44.50 33.34
C GLU A 92 13.88 -45.01 32.01
N PHE A 93 13.72 -44.25 30.92
CA PHE A 93 14.09 -44.68 29.56
C PHE A 93 15.59 -44.98 29.33
N TYR A 94 16.46 -44.61 30.29
CA TYR A 94 17.92 -44.82 30.21
C TYR A 94 18.48 -45.72 31.33
N ARG A 95 17.67 -46.63 31.88
CA ARG A 95 18.17 -47.77 32.70
C ARG A 95 17.76 -49.16 32.24
N GLY A 96 16.89 -49.29 31.24
CA GLY A 96 16.79 -50.50 30.42
C GLY A 96 17.72 -50.39 29.21
N LEU A 97 18.73 -51.25 29.10
CA LEU A 97 19.59 -51.35 27.92
C LEU A 97 18.82 -51.97 26.75
N SER A 98 18.12 -51.13 25.98
CA SER A 98 17.52 -51.49 24.69
C SER A 98 18.60 -51.79 23.65
N PRO A 99 18.50 -52.88 22.85
CA PRO A 99 19.50 -53.19 21.83
C PRO A 99 19.66 -52.13 20.72
N ASN A 100 18.68 -51.23 20.54
CA ASN A 100 18.54 -50.40 19.33
C ASN A 100 18.55 -48.89 19.62
N VAL A 101 19.42 -48.40 20.52
CA VAL A 101 19.54 -46.97 20.87
C VAL A 101 19.66 -46.04 19.63
N LYS A 102 20.36 -46.47 18.57
CA LYS A 102 20.44 -45.75 17.29
C LYS A 102 19.06 -45.43 16.70
N ALA A 103 18.11 -46.37 16.76
CA ALA A 103 16.80 -46.23 16.10
C ALA A 103 15.91 -45.17 16.74
N ASP A 104 15.93 -45.04 18.07
CA ASP A 104 15.10 -44.05 18.77
C ASP A 104 15.74 -42.66 18.75
N VAL A 105 17.08 -42.57 18.77
CA VAL A 105 17.80 -41.31 18.50
C VAL A 105 17.58 -40.84 17.06
N LEU A 106 17.56 -41.75 16.08
CA LEU A 106 17.21 -41.46 14.68
C LEU A 106 15.79 -40.89 14.56
N LYS A 107 14.78 -41.53 15.18
CA LYS A 107 13.39 -41.02 15.20
C LYS A 107 13.27 -39.64 15.86
N ALA A 108 14.03 -39.37 16.92
CA ALA A 108 14.06 -38.05 17.55
C ALA A 108 14.66 -36.99 16.59
N CYS A 109 15.78 -37.31 15.95
CA CYS A 109 16.46 -36.45 14.98
C CYS A 109 15.64 -36.18 13.71
N GLN A 110 14.81 -37.14 13.27
CA GLN A 110 13.85 -36.96 12.18
C GLN A 110 12.68 -36.02 12.54
N LYS A 111 12.42 -35.77 13.83
CA LYS A 111 11.39 -34.82 14.29
C LYS A 111 11.96 -33.44 14.58
N ASP A 112 13.09 -33.35 15.29
CA ASP A 112 13.89 -32.12 15.42
C ASP A 112 15.38 -32.45 15.27
N GLY A 113 15.99 -31.93 14.21
CA GLY A 113 17.41 -32.13 13.92
C GLY A 113 18.35 -31.59 15.00
N ARG A 114 17.90 -30.69 15.88
CA ARG A 114 18.69 -30.21 17.02
C ARG A 114 18.94 -31.28 18.08
N ALA A 115 18.15 -32.36 18.11
CA ALA A 115 18.33 -33.46 19.07
C ALA A 115 19.74 -34.09 19.00
N LEU A 116 20.41 -34.01 17.85
CA LEU A 116 21.78 -34.49 17.64
C LEU A 116 22.79 -33.92 18.65
N GLN A 117 22.60 -32.69 19.13
CA GLN A 117 23.49 -32.05 20.12
C GLN A 117 23.51 -32.76 21.49
N HIS A 118 22.57 -33.68 21.73
CA HIS A 118 22.45 -34.48 22.95
C HIS A 118 22.66 -35.98 22.70
N ALA A 119 22.97 -36.40 21.47
CA ALA A 119 23.33 -37.78 21.15
C ALA A 119 24.73 -38.13 21.70
N ALA A 120 24.98 -39.41 21.94
CA ALA A 120 26.31 -39.89 22.32
C ALA A 120 27.32 -39.72 21.15
N PRO A 121 28.63 -39.54 21.40
CA PRO A 121 29.60 -39.22 20.35
C PRO A 121 29.65 -40.23 19.19
N ASN A 122 29.44 -41.52 19.48
CA ASN A 122 29.37 -42.59 18.47
C ASN A 122 28.09 -42.55 17.59
N LEU A 123 27.05 -41.83 18.01
CA LEU A 123 25.86 -41.52 17.20
C LEU A 123 25.93 -40.14 16.54
N GLN A 124 26.83 -39.27 17.01
CA GLN A 124 27.25 -38.05 16.31
C GLN A 124 28.25 -38.36 15.18
N ASP A 125 28.90 -39.52 15.21
CA ASP A 125 29.71 -40.10 14.13
C ASP A 125 28.92 -41.13 13.28
N ASP A 126 27.60 -41.25 13.48
CA ASP A 126 26.75 -42.14 12.69
C ASP A 126 26.11 -41.41 11.51
N TYR A 127 26.47 -41.84 10.29
CA TYR A 127 26.06 -41.19 9.04
C TYR A 127 24.54 -41.08 8.88
N ASP A 128 23.77 -42.10 9.27
CA ASP A 128 22.32 -42.11 9.06
C ASP A 128 21.60 -41.17 10.04
N VAL A 129 22.04 -41.19 11.31
CA VAL A 129 21.51 -40.30 12.36
C VAL A 129 21.81 -38.85 12.00
N VAL A 130 23.07 -38.52 11.70
CA VAL A 130 23.47 -37.17 11.35
C VAL A 130 22.78 -36.68 10.08
N LEU A 131 22.74 -37.49 9.01
CA LEU A 131 22.08 -37.10 7.76
C LEU A 131 20.57 -36.84 7.97
N ALA A 132 19.91 -37.62 8.82
CA ALA A 132 18.52 -37.38 9.19
C ALA A 132 18.34 -36.07 9.97
N SER A 133 19.18 -35.81 10.99
CA SER A 133 19.19 -34.55 11.75
C SER A 133 19.37 -33.34 10.82
N VAL A 134 20.34 -33.43 9.92
CA VAL A 134 20.77 -32.35 9.03
C VAL A 134 19.74 -32.08 7.93
N LYS A 135 19.06 -33.11 7.42
CA LYS A 135 17.91 -32.94 6.52
C LYS A 135 16.75 -32.20 7.18
N GLN A 136 16.58 -32.30 8.49
CA GLN A 136 15.50 -31.62 9.23
C GLN A 136 15.90 -30.23 9.73
N TYR A 137 17.17 -30.03 10.09
CA TYR A 137 17.74 -28.74 10.45
C TYR A 137 19.21 -28.69 10.00
N GLY A 138 19.52 -28.01 8.90
CA GLY A 138 20.89 -27.96 8.35
C GLY A 138 21.95 -27.41 9.31
N GLY A 139 21.53 -26.59 10.28
CA GLY A 139 22.40 -26.12 11.36
C GLY A 139 22.82 -27.17 12.38
N ALA A 140 22.29 -28.41 12.30
CA ALA A 140 22.67 -29.55 13.14
C ALA A 140 24.06 -30.10 12.82
N LEU A 141 24.59 -29.83 11.61
CA LEU A 141 25.89 -30.32 11.13
C LEU A 141 27.01 -30.08 12.15
N ARG A 142 27.00 -28.92 12.84
CA ARG A 142 27.99 -28.54 13.87
C ARG A 142 28.10 -29.51 15.07
N PHE A 143 27.11 -30.39 15.24
CA PHE A 143 27.02 -31.38 16.32
C PHE A 143 27.35 -32.80 15.84
N ALA A 144 27.65 -32.99 14.56
CA ALA A 144 28.25 -34.21 14.07
C ALA A 144 29.72 -34.31 14.51
N SER A 145 30.31 -35.49 14.41
CA SER A 145 31.75 -35.70 14.51
C SER A 145 32.53 -34.87 13.47
N PRO A 146 33.80 -34.52 13.71
CA PRO A 146 34.63 -33.86 12.69
C PRO A 146 34.70 -34.65 11.38
N SER A 147 34.75 -36.00 11.47
CA SER A 147 34.71 -36.95 10.34
C SER A 147 33.46 -36.81 9.46
N LEU A 148 32.31 -36.45 10.05
CA LEU A 148 31.05 -36.25 9.32
C LEU A 148 30.71 -34.78 9.03
N GLN A 149 31.35 -33.82 9.70
CA GLN A 149 31.19 -32.38 9.40
C GLN A 149 31.68 -32.03 7.98
N ASP A 150 32.76 -32.67 7.51
CA ASP A 150 33.27 -32.52 6.15
C ASP A 150 32.65 -33.54 5.16
N ASN A 151 31.73 -34.41 5.60
CA ASN A 151 31.13 -35.41 4.71
C ASN A 151 30.21 -34.74 3.69
N ARG A 152 30.67 -34.74 2.45
CA ARG A 152 30.05 -34.07 1.30
C ARG A 152 28.52 -34.22 1.22
N HIS A 153 27.97 -35.41 1.42
CA HIS A 153 26.53 -35.63 1.25
C HIS A 153 25.69 -35.09 2.42
N ILE A 154 26.26 -35.07 3.63
CA ILE A 154 25.65 -34.43 4.79
C ILE A 154 25.72 -32.90 4.63
N VAL A 155 26.86 -32.37 4.17
CA VAL A 155 27.02 -30.93 3.85
C VAL A 155 26.06 -30.49 2.73
N GLU A 156 25.93 -31.27 1.66
CA GLU A 156 24.97 -31.01 0.56
C GLU A 156 23.52 -30.98 1.09
N ALA A 157 23.14 -31.90 2.00
CA ALA A 157 21.83 -31.88 2.66
C ALA A 157 21.63 -30.65 3.58
N ALA A 158 22.66 -30.24 4.32
CA ALA A 158 22.63 -29.06 5.20
C ALA A 158 22.37 -27.77 4.43
N VAL A 159 22.98 -27.65 3.25
CA VAL A 159 22.98 -26.46 2.39
C VAL A 159 21.61 -26.18 1.76
N LEU A 160 20.78 -27.21 1.57
CA LEU A 160 19.48 -27.12 0.90
C LEU A 160 18.37 -26.50 1.79
N GLN A 161 18.46 -26.56 3.11
CA GLN A 161 17.40 -26.13 4.04
C GLN A 161 17.44 -24.61 4.40
N HIS A 162 17.53 -23.76 3.36
CA HIS A 162 17.35 -22.29 3.35
C HIS A 162 18.40 -21.35 4.01
N ASP A 163 18.27 -20.05 3.69
CA ASP A 163 19.37 -19.07 3.71
C ASP A 163 19.38 -18.04 4.86
N LYS A 164 18.31 -17.92 5.67
CA LYS A 164 18.09 -16.79 6.61
C LYS A 164 19.11 -16.65 7.77
N TYR A 165 20.16 -17.47 7.83
CA TYR A 165 21.27 -17.33 8.77
C TYR A 165 22.53 -16.68 8.17
N TYR A 166 22.59 -16.48 6.84
CA TYR A 166 23.78 -16.02 6.12
C TYR A 166 24.30 -14.66 6.64
N ASP A 167 23.41 -13.68 6.78
CA ASP A 167 23.78 -12.32 7.23
C ASP A 167 24.16 -12.27 8.72
N ARG A 168 23.67 -13.21 9.54
CA ARG A 168 23.99 -13.31 10.98
C ARG A 168 25.42 -13.77 11.22
N ALA A 169 25.92 -14.71 10.40
CA ALA A 169 27.28 -15.23 10.51
C ALA A 169 28.33 -14.20 10.07
N ARG A 170 28.04 -13.43 9.01
CA ARG A 170 28.95 -12.41 8.45
C ARG A 170 29.32 -11.30 9.46
N ALA A 171 28.47 -11.04 10.44
CA ALA A 171 28.68 -10.04 11.49
C ALA A 171 29.58 -10.51 12.66
N GLN A 172 30.03 -11.77 12.68
CA GLN A 172 30.73 -12.36 13.84
C GLN A 172 32.15 -12.88 13.56
N GLY A 173 32.75 -12.52 12.41
CA GLY A 173 34.21 -12.55 12.24
C GLY A 173 34.89 -13.94 12.20
N ALA A 174 34.21 -14.96 11.67
CA ALA A 174 34.85 -16.25 11.38
C ALA A 174 35.74 -16.19 10.13
N ASP A 175 36.82 -16.98 10.10
CA ASP A 175 37.92 -16.83 9.16
C ASP A 175 37.59 -17.23 7.70
N ALA A 176 38.29 -16.60 6.75
CA ALA A 176 37.89 -16.45 5.35
C ALA A 176 38.11 -17.70 4.47
N THR A 177 38.64 -18.80 5.02
CA THR A 177 39.07 -20.00 4.26
C THR A 177 38.03 -21.13 4.22
N VAL A 178 37.10 -21.20 5.18
CA VAL A 178 36.09 -22.29 5.25
C VAL A 178 34.87 -22.01 4.36
N TYR A 179 34.56 -20.75 4.07
CA TYR A 179 33.31 -20.32 3.43
C TYR A 179 33.28 -20.38 1.88
N ALA A 180 34.18 -21.15 1.26
CA ALA A 180 34.17 -21.38 -0.18
C ALA A 180 33.05 -22.35 -0.66
N SER A 181 32.52 -23.19 0.24
CA SER A 181 31.71 -24.36 -0.13
C SER A 181 30.28 -24.05 -0.61
N LYS A 182 29.52 -23.15 0.02
CA LYS A 182 28.10 -22.94 -0.35
C LYS A 182 27.94 -22.41 -1.78
N ARG A 183 28.79 -21.46 -2.19
CA ARG A 183 28.83 -20.94 -3.56
C ARG A 183 29.39 -21.97 -4.57
N ALA A 184 30.11 -22.98 -4.10
CA ALA A 184 30.63 -24.08 -4.91
C ALA A 184 29.76 -25.36 -4.89
N MET A 185 28.55 -25.31 -4.31
CA MET A 185 27.60 -26.44 -4.25
C MET A 185 26.22 -26.14 -4.85
N GLN A 186 25.61 -24.98 -4.60
CA GLN A 186 24.34 -24.62 -5.27
C GLN A 186 24.53 -24.49 -6.79
N ASP A 187 25.67 -23.95 -7.22
CA ASP A 187 26.13 -23.96 -8.62
C ASP A 187 26.30 -25.39 -9.17
N ARG A 188 26.72 -26.36 -8.34
CA ARG A 188 27.33 -27.62 -8.78
C ARG A 188 26.37 -28.72 -9.22
N ILE A 189 25.11 -28.70 -8.78
CA ILE A 189 24.11 -29.68 -9.26
C ILE A 189 23.63 -29.29 -10.66
N VAL A 190 23.43 -28.00 -10.94
CA VAL A 190 23.11 -27.51 -12.29
C VAL A 190 24.34 -27.60 -13.21
N LEU A 191 25.54 -27.28 -12.70
CA LEU A 191 26.78 -27.42 -13.49
C LEU A 191 27.25 -28.86 -13.70
N LEU A 192 26.84 -29.86 -12.90
CA LEU A 192 27.21 -31.25 -13.20
C LEU A 192 26.51 -31.80 -14.46
N ALA A 193 25.34 -31.27 -14.81
CA ALA A 193 24.69 -31.55 -16.09
C ALA A 193 25.32 -30.75 -17.27
N LEU A 194 25.81 -29.53 -17.01
CA LEU A 194 26.27 -28.59 -18.05
C LEU A 194 27.80 -28.48 -18.21
N ALA A 195 28.62 -29.14 -17.37
CA ALA A 195 30.08 -28.95 -17.33
C ALA A 195 30.93 -30.24 -17.51
N GLN A 196 30.44 -31.24 -18.24
CA GLN A 196 31.32 -32.28 -18.82
C GLN A 196 32.31 -31.71 -19.85
N ARG A 197 32.10 -30.47 -20.34
CA ARG A 197 33.18 -29.63 -20.88
C ARG A 197 33.23 -28.29 -20.15
N ARG A 198 34.36 -28.00 -19.50
CA ARG A 198 34.61 -26.69 -18.86
C ARG A 198 34.62 -25.60 -19.94
N PRO A 199 33.72 -24.59 -19.91
CA PRO A 199 33.72 -23.56 -20.95
C PRO A 199 35.06 -22.80 -20.98
N GLN A 200 35.67 -22.48 -19.84
CA GLN A 200 36.93 -21.72 -19.79
C GLN A 200 38.15 -22.44 -20.41
N ASP A 201 38.21 -23.77 -20.36
CA ASP A 201 39.27 -24.55 -21.02
C ASP A 201 38.92 -24.87 -22.49
N ALA A 202 37.64 -24.98 -22.82
CA ALA A 202 37.15 -25.10 -24.20
C ALA A 202 37.38 -23.80 -25.01
N MET A 203 37.09 -22.64 -24.41
CA MET A 203 37.37 -21.28 -24.92
C MET A 203 38.79 -21.10 -25.48
N LYS A 204 39.77 -21.81 -24.92
CA LYS A 204 41.19 -21.74 -25.29
C LYS A 204 41.61 -22.77 -26.35
N ARG A 205 40.78 -23.77 -26.67
CA ARG A 205 41.15 -24.92 -27.52
C ARG A 205 40.37 -25.01 -28.83
N ILE A 206 39.20 -24.40 -28.93
CA ILE A 206 38.35 -24.47 -30.13
C ILE A 206 38.88 -23.48 -31.18
N LYS A 207 39.17 -23.98 -32.40
CA LYS A 207 39.49 -23.14 -33.57
C LYS A 207 38.19 -22.47 -34.07
N GLY A 208 38.30 -21.25 -34.59
CA GLY A 208 37.15 -20.34 -34.79
C GLY A 208 35.93 -20.94 -35.52
N THR A 209 36.14 -21.86 -36.46
CA THR A 209 35.08 -22.47 -37.29
C THR A 209 34.19 -23.50 -36.59
N GLU A 210 34.63 -24.11 -35.48
CA GLU A 210 33.79 -25.08 -34.74
C GLU A 210 32.80 -24.41 -33.78
N LEU A 211 33.04 -23.15 -33.42
CA LEU A 211 32.32 -22.49 -32.33
C LEU A 211 31.00 -21.84 -32.77
N GLU A 212 30.92 -21.37 -34.01
CA GLU A 212 29.70 -20.76 -34.58
C GLU A 212 28.53 -21.76 -34.60
N ASN A 213 28.82 -23.06 -34.73
CA ASN A 213 27.85 -24.15 -34.74
C ASN A 213 27.35 -24.58 -33.35
N ASN A 214 27.94 -24.09 -32.25
CA ASN A 214 27.58 -24.48 -30.88
C ASN A 214 27.08 -23.29 -30.03
N LEU A 215 26.36 -22.36 -30.67
CA LEU A 215 25.80 -21.16 -30.05
C LEU A 215 25.08 -21.44 -28.72
N GLU A 216 24.20 -22.45 -28.66
CA GLU A 216 23.35 -22.75 -27.49
C GLU A 216 24.15 -22.97 -26.18
N MET A 217 25.30 -23.65 -26.25
CA MET A 217 26.19 -23.88 -25.11
C MET A 217 26.93 -22.60 -24.67
N VAL A 218 27.17 -21.67 -25.61
CA VAL A 218 27.75 -20.35 -25.32
C VAL A 218 26.69 -19.42 -24.70
N MET A 219 25.44 -19.48 -25.17
CA MET A 219 24.31 -18.74 -24.60
C MET A 219 24.13 -19.06 -23.10
N THR A 220 24.08 -20.35 -22.74
CA THR A 220 23.89 -20.80 -21.34
C THR A 220 24.99 -20.30 -20.40
N ALA A 221 26.25 -20.34 -20.85
CA ALA A 221 27.39 -19.86 -20.07
C ALA A 221 27.37 -18.33 -19.83
N ILE A 222 26.75 -17.57 -20.73
CA ILE A 222 26.69 -16.10 -20.69
C ILE A 222 25.53 -15.59 -19.82
N THR A 223 24.41 -16.33 -19.75
CA THR A 223 23.25 -15.98 -18.90
C THR A 223 23.50 -16.11 -17.39
N ALA A 224 24.61 -16.70 -16.96
CA ALA A 224 24.93 -16.93 -15.54
C ALA A 224 25.37 -15.63 -14.81
N PRO A 225 25.17 -15.53 -13.48
CA PRO A 225 25.59 -14.37 -12.66
C PRO A 225 27.11 -14.13 -12.63
N GLY A 226 27.61 -13.44 -13.66
CA GLY A 226 29.04 -13.22 -13.88
C GLY A 226 29.48 -13.19 -15.35
N GLY A 227 28.57 -13.38 -16.32
CA GLY A 227 28.87 -13.46 -17.77
C GLY A 227 29.78 -12.36 -18.32
N ALA A 228 29.68 -11.12 -17.80
CA ALA A 228 30.60 -10.02 -18.18
C ALA A 228 32.09 -10.34 -17.93
N ARG A 229 32.39 -11.08 -16.85
CA ARG A 229 33.76 -11.52 -16.51
C ARG A 229 34.20 -12.70 -17.40
N ALA A 230 33.26 -13.50 -17.91
CA ALA A 230 33.55 -14.56 -18.89
C ALA A 230 33.86 -13.98 -20.28
N LEU A 231 33.07 -13.01 -20.76
CA LEU A 231 33.34 -12.34 -22.05
C LEU A 231 34.68 -11.58 -22.02
N ALA A 232 35.00 -10.92 -20.90
CA ALA A 232 36.30 -10.28 -20.69
C ALA A 232 37.50 -11.24 -20.74
N MET A 233 37.28 -12.55 -20.50
CA MET A 233 38.30 -13.61 -20.55
C MET A 233 38.20 -14.52 -21.79
N ALA A 234 37.24 -14.27 -22.69
CA ALA A 234 37.01 -15.06 -23.89
C ALA A 234 38.09 -14.84 -24.96
N SER A 235 38.23 -15.79 -25.89
CA SER A 235 39.13 -15.68 -27.06
C SER A 235 38.63 -14.65 -28.07
N SER A 236 39.49 -14.22 -29.01
CA SER A 236 39.18 -13.18 -30.00
C SER A 236 37.91 -13.50 -30.79
N GLY A 237 37.80 -14.71 -31.35
CA GLY A 237 36.65 -15.14 -32.16
C GLY A 237 35.28 -14.99 -31.47
N MET A 238 35.21 -15.04 -30.14
CA MET A 238 33.96 -14.80 -29.40
C MET A 238 33.65 -13.30 -29.21
N ARG A 239 34.69 -12.47 -29.15
CA ARG A 239 34.57 -11.00 -29.15
C ARG A 239 34.28 -10.46 -30.55
N ASP A 240 34.50 -11.28 -31.58
CA ASP A 240 34.17 -11.05 -32.99
C ASP A 240 32.82 -11.69 -33.42
N SER A 241 32.16 -12.48 -32.56
CA SER A 241 30.92 -13.20 -32.89
C SER A 241 29.66 -12.42 -32.50
N GLU A 242 28.95 -11.88 -33.49
CA GLU A 242 27.76 -11.02 -33.29
C GLU A 242 26.71 -11.65 -32.36
N ASN A 243 26.26 -12.88 -32.66
CA ASN A 243 25.14 -13.51 -31.93
C ASN A 243 25.49 -13.76 -30.45
N VAL A 244 26.72 -14.16 -30.17
CA VAL A 244 27.26 -14.38 -28.81
C VAL A 244 27.27 -13.07 -28.02
N VAL A 245 27.68 -11.98 -28.66
CA VAL A 245 27.78 -10.66 -28.00
C VAL A 245 26.42 -10.02 -27.78
N LEU A 246 25.48 -10.10 -28.75
CA LEU A 246 24.12 -9.60 -28.59
C LEU A 246 23.38 -10.32 -27.44
N ALA A 247 23.59 -11.62 -27.27
CA ALA A 247 23.02 -12.38 -26.16
C ALA A 247 23.58 -11.93 -24.79
N ALA A 248 24.88 -11.63 -24.70
CA ALA A 248 25.49 -11.09 -23.49
C ALA A 248 24.89 -9.73 -23.10
N LEU A 249 24.61 -8.88 -24.09
CA LEU A 249 23.95 -7.60 -23.87
C LEU A 249 22.47 -7.76 -23.49
N GLN A 250 21.73 -8.70 -24.12
CA GLN A 250 20.35 -9.03 -23.75
C GLN A 250 20.23 -9.50 -22.29
N ALA A 251 21.09 -10.44 -21.86
CA ALA A 251 21.15 -10.90 -20.48
C ALA A 251 21.49 -9.76 -19.50
N GLY A 252 22.45 -8.90 -19.86
CA GLY A 252 22.83 -7.73 -19.09
C GLY A 252 21.68 -6.72 -18.90
N VAL A 253 20.93 -6.41 -19.97
CA VAL A 253 19.76 -5.51 -19.91
C VAL A 253 18.63 -6.10 -19.05
N ALA A 254 18.37 -7.41 -19.18
CA ALA A 254 17.35 -8.10 -18.39
C ALA A 254 17.65 -8.03 -16.87
N MET A 255 18.91 -8.23 -16.47
CA MET A 255 19.34 -8.08 -15.07
C MET A 255 19.26 -6.62 -14.59
N ASN A 256 19.57 -5.64 -15.46
CA ASN A 256 19.58 -4.22 -15.10
C ASN A 256 18.16 -3.69 -14.78
N LYS A 257 17.14 -4.18 -15.49
CA LYS A 257 15.72 -3.85 -15.22
C LYS A 257 15.19 -4.46 -13.90
N ALA A 258 15.98 -5.27 -13.18
CA ALA A 258 15.52 -6.09 -12.05
C ALA A 258 15.90 -5.62 -10.63
N HIS A 259 16.74 -4.57 -10.44
CA HIS A 259 16.74 -3.66 -9.26
C HIS A 259 17.93 -2.67 -9.18
N TYR A 260 19.00 -2.83 -9.96
CA TYR A 260 20.23 -2.05 -9.78
C TYR A 260 20.29 -0.78 -10.63
N LYS A 261 20.39 0.39 -9.98
CA LYS A 261 20.78 1.63 -10.66
C LYS A 261 22.29 1.62 -10.95
N SER A 262 22.63 1.36 -12.22
CA SER A 262 23.89 1.62 -12.95
C SER A 262 24.83 0.43 -13.28
N ALA A 263 25.30 0.47 -14.54
CA ALA A 263 26.62 0.05 -15.02
C ALA A 263 27.00 -1.42 -15.41
N PRO A 264 26.12 -2.43 -15.59
CA PRO A 264 26.56 -3.73 -16.15
C PRO A 264 26.91 -3.67 -17.65
N ALA A 265 26.06 -3.00 -18.46
CA ALA A 265 26.13 -3.09 -19.93
C ALA A 265 27.31 -2.32 -20.54
N ALA A 266 27.64 -1.13 -20.03
CA ALA A 266 28.76 -0.33 -20.56
C ALA A 266 30.12 -1.04 -20.41
N GLY A 267 30.32 -1.83 -19.35
CA GLY A 267 31.53 -2.62 -19.12
C GLY A 267 31.69 -3.81 -20.08
N LEU A 268 30.57 -4.41 -20.52
CA LEU A 268 30.56 -5.48 -21.53
C LEU A 268 31.08 -4.97 -22.89
N LEU A 269 30.68 -3.76 -23.28
CA LEU A 269 31.06 -3.20 -24.59
C LEU A 269 32.56 -2.98 -24.75
N ASN A 270 33.25 -2.61 -23.66
CA ASN A 270 34.72 -2.48 -23.63
C ASN A 270 35.46 -3.82 -23.83
N CYS A 271 34.75 -4.96 -23.82
CA CYS A 271 35.32 -6.30 -24.03
C CYS A 271 35.15 -6.83 -25.46
N ILE A 272 34.32 -6.18 -26.30
CA ILE A 272 34.03 -6.55 -27.69
C ILE A 272 35.23 -6.19 -28.59
N SER A 273 35.38 -6.88 -29.73
CA SER A 273 36.43 -6.54 -30.68
C SER A 273 36.18 -5.17 -31.35
N LYS A 274 37.28 -4.49 -31.73
CA LYS A 274 37.20 -3.28 -32.55
C LYS A 274 36.63 -3.52 -33.95
N ARG A 275 36.52 -4.78 -34.40
CA ARG A 275 35.92 -5.14 -35.70
C ARG A 275 34.40 -5.02 -35.62
N LEU A 276 33.75 -5.65 -34.64
CA LEU A 276 32.30 -5.49 -34.44
C LEU A 276 31.93 -4.06 -34.04
N LEU A 277 32.73 -3.38 -33.21
CA LEU A 277 32.52 -1.97 -32.86
C LEU A 277 32.79 -0.97 -34.01
N ASN A 278 33.16 -1.48 -35.19
CA ASN A 278 33.24 -0.76 -36.47
C ASN A 278 32.16 -1.18 -37.47
N ASP A 279 31.34 -2.20 -37.18
CA ASP A 279 30.31 -2.70 -38.10
C ASP A 279 28.95 -2.02 -37.86
N LYS A 280 28.41 -1.37 -38.92
CA LYS A 280 27.21 -0.55 -38.81
C LYS A 280 25.93 -1.35 -38.50
N PRO A 281 25.63 -2.47 -39.20
CA PRO A 281 24.47 -3.32 -38.87
C PRO A 281 24.52 -3.87 -37.44
N PHE A 282 25.67 -4.40 -37.01
CA PHE A 282 25.86 -4.86 -35.63
C PHE A 282 25.60 -3.75 -34.61
N VAL A 283 26.21 -2.58 -34.80
CA VAL A 283 26.06 -1.45 -33.88
C VAL A 283 24.61 -0.94 -33.83
N LEU A 284 23.87 -0.93 -34.95
CA LEU A 284 22.44 -0.59 -34.96
C LEU A 284 21.61 -1.60 -34.14
N ARG A 285 21.91 -2.90 -34.20
CA ARG A 285 21.27 -3.93 -33.36
C ARG A 285 21.60 -3.73 -31.88
N VAL A 286 22.84 -3.36 -31.54
CA VAL A 286 23.27 -3.05 -30.16
C VAL A 286 22.55 -1.80 -29.62
N VAL A 287 22.47 -0.73 -30.41
CA VAL A 287 21.78 0.51 -30.02
C VAL A 287 20.28 0.27 -29.83
N SER A 288 19.64 -0.47 -30.74
CA SER A 288 18.23 -0.87 -30.60
C SER A 288 17.94 -1.78 -29.39
N LEU A 289 18.97 -2.40 -28.80
CA LEU A 289 18.86 -3.30 -27.64
C LEU A 289 19.14 -2.58 -26.32
N LEU A 290 20.08 -1.63 -26.31
CA LEU A 290 20.47 -0.88 -25.12
C LEU A 290 19.59 0.37 -24.87
N GLU A 291 18.86 0.82 -25.90
CA GLU A 291 18.03 2.04 -25.88
C GLU A 291 18.84 3.35 -25.70
N GLU A 292 20.19 3.27 -25.62
CA GLU A 292 21.14 4.40 -25.60
C GLU A 292 22.21 4.27 -26.71
N LEU A 293 22.97 5.36 -26.99
CA LEU A 293 24.18 5.32 -27.83
C LEU A 293 25.45 5.12 -26.98
N PRO A 294 26.16 3.98 -27.08
CA PRO A 294 27.37 3.76 -26.30
C PRO A 294 28.59 4.64 -26.65
N SER A 295 29.38 4.99 -25.64
CA SER A 295 30.66 5.69 -25.78
C SER A 295 31.79 4.82 -26.37
N ALA A 296 31.69 3.49 -26.27
CA ALA A 296 32.71 2.53 -26.68
C ALA A 296 32.80 2.29 -28.21
N ILE A 297 31.80 2.75 -28.98
CA ILE A 297 31.77 2.63 -30.45
C ILE A 297 32.89 3.50 -31.07
N SER A 298 33.35 3.15 -32.27
CA SER A 298 34.40 3.92 -32.96
C SER A 298 33.98 5.36 -33.30
N SER A 299 34.96 6.24 -33.48
CA SER A 299 34.72 7.64 -33.88
C SER A 299 34.09 7.76 -35.27
N ALA A 300 34.26 6.77 -36.16
CA ALA A 300 33.60 6.72 -37.45
C ALA A 300 32.09 6.51 -37.29
N LEU A 301 31.67 5.42 -36.63
CA LEU A 301 30.25 5.14 -36.41
C LEU A 301 29.57 6.09 -35.43
N ARG A 302 30.30 6.71 -34.50
CA ARG A 302 29.75 7.81 -33.70
C ARG A 302 29.54 9.11 -34.49
N ASN A 303 30.16 9.26 -35.66
CA ASN A 303 29.81 10.33 -36.62
C ASN A 303 28.80 9.87 -37.69
N ASP A 304 28.40 8.59 -37.72
CA ASP A 304 27.38 8.09 -38.64
C ASP A 304 25.99 8.57 -38.23
N ARG A 305 25.26 9.14 -39.20
CA ARG A 305 23.97 9.77 -39.00
C ARG A 305 22.90 8.80 -38.52
N ASP A 306 22.83 7.61 -39.10
CA ASP A 306 21.76 6.64 -38.83
C ASP A 306 21.97 5.99 -37.46
N VAL A 307 23.23 5.68 -37.12
CA VAL A 307 23.63 5.20 -35.78
C VAL A 307 23.31 6.25 -34.71
N ALA A 308 23.60 7.54 -34.98
CA ALA A 308 23.27 8.62 -34.07
C ALA A 308 21.75 8.79 -33.88
N VAL A 309 20.96 8.82 -34.97
CA VAL A 309 19.49 8.89 -34.92
C VAL A 309 18.91 7.74 -34.10
N ALA A 310 19.35 6.50 -34.36
CA ALA A 310 18.85 5.31 -33.66
C ALA A 310 19.04 5.39 -32.14
N GLY A 311 20.17 5.94 -31.68
CA GLY A 311 20.49 6.03 -30.25
C GLY A 311 19.80 7.19 -29.51
N VAL A 312 19.52 8.30 -30.20
CA VAL A 312 18.85 9.46 -29.56
C VAL A 312 17.32 9.40 -29.63
N GLN A 313 16.73 8.53 -30.46
CA GLN A 313 15.28 8.34 -30.55
C GLN A 313 14.63 7.78 -29.27
N LYS A 314 15.41 7.11 -28.40
CA LYS A 314 14.92 6.51 -27.15
C LYS A 314 15.40 7.31 -25.95
N GLU A 315 16.71 7.33 -25.71
CA GLU A 315 17.35 8.11 -24.67
C GLU A 315 18.06 9.34 -25.27
N GLY A 316 17.38 10.49 -25.34
CA GLY A 316 17.91 11.71 -25.93
C GLY A 316 19.23 12.20 -25.31
N GLY A 317 19.48 11.88 -24.02
CA GLY A 317 20.77 12.14 -23.35
C GLY A 317 21.96 11.44 -24.01
N SER A 318 21.73 10.42 -24.85
CA SER A 318 22.72 9.73 -25.68
C SER A 318 23.51 10.64 -26.61
N LEU A 319 22.99 11.83 -26.97
CA LEU A 319 23.71 12.80 -27.81
C LEU A 319 25.08 13.19 -27.22
N ARG A 320 25.26 13.07 -25.89
CA ARG A 320 26.56 13.23 -25.20
C ARG A 320 27.67 12.33 -25.72
N ASN A 321 27.32 11.18 -26.30
CA ASN A 321 28.25 10.17 -26.80
C ASN A 321 28.50 10.30 -28.31
N ALA A 322 27.63 10.97 -29.06
CA ALA A 322 27.78 11.16 -30.51
C ALA A 322 29.04 11.97 -30.88
N GLY A 323 29.49 11.84 -32.13
CA GLY A 323 30.61 12.61 -32.70
C GLY A 323 30.25 14.08 -32.95
N GLU A 324 31.17 14.82 -33.55
CA GLU A 324 30.97 16.26 -33.81
C GLU A 324 29.97 16.50 -34.94
N ALA A 325 29.98 15.69 -36.00
CA ALA A 325 29.08 15.89 -37.14
C ALA A 325 27.60 15.67 -36.77
N PRO A 326 27.18 14.60 -36.06
CA PRO A 326 25.78 14.44 -35.67
C PRO A 326 25.30 15.46 -34.62
N ARG A 327 26.18 16.13 -33.87
CA ARG A 327 25.81 17.26 -32.99
C ARG A 327 25.55 18.57 -33.75
N ARG A 328 26.00 18.64 -35.02
CA ARG A 328 25.67 19.70 -35.99
C ARG A 328 24.60 19.26 -37.00
N ASP A 329 24.15 18.00 -36.99
CA ASP A 329 23.04 17.55 -37.83
C ASP A 329 21.70 17.92 -37.19
N ARG A 330 20.96 18.79 -37.88
CA ARG A 330 19.67 19.33 -37.44
C ARG A 330 18.64 18.23 -37.13
N MET A 331 18.61 17.14 -37.90
CA MET A 331 17.64 16.06 -37.74
C MET A 331 18.02 15.13 -36.58
N VAL A 332 19.32 14.87 -36.36
CA VAL A 332 19.81 14.15 -35.18
C VAL A 332 19.48 14.94 -33.91
N CYS A 333 19.79 16.25 -33.88
CA CYS A 333 19.50 17.09 -32.73
C CYS A 333 17.99 17.23 -32.48
N LEU A 334 17.17 17.43 -33.53
CA LEU A 334 15.70 17.43 -33.40
C LEU A 334 15.16 16.11 -32.85
N ALA A 335 15.70 14.96 -33.25
CA ALA A 335 15.30 13.66 -32.69
C ALA A 335 15.67 13.55 -31.20
N ALA A 336 16.88 13.98 -30.81
CA ALA A 336 17.36 13.95 -29.44
C ALA A 336 16.52 14.83 -28.49
N VAL A 337 16.27 16.08 -28.87
CA VAL A 337 15.55 17.03 -28.00
C VAL A 337 14.05 16.74 -27.90
N ARG A 338 13.46 16.08 -28.91
CA ARG A 338 12.08 15.57 -28.86
C ARG A 338 11.93 14.35 -27.95
N SER A 339 12.98 13.55 -27.76
CA SER A 339 13.04 12.52 -26.70
C SER A 339 13.21 13.16 -25.32
N SER A 340 14.21 14.02 -25.15
CA SER A 340 14.52 14.69 -23.88
C SER A 340 15.08 16.09 -24.12
N GLY A 341 14.37 17.14 -23.69
CA GLY A 341 14.77 18.53 -23.91
C GLY A 341 16.13 18.90 -23.31
N GLU A 342 16.55 18.20 -22.26
CA GLU A 342 17.90 18.37 -21.67
C GLU A 342 19.04 17.94 -22.62
N ALA A 343 18.75 17.19 -23.70
CA ALA A 343 19.73 16.81 -24.72
C ALA A 343 20.35 18.02 -25.44
N LEU A 344 19.68 19.18 -25.42
CA LEU A 344 20.19 20.44 -25.99
C LEU A 344 21.58 20.82 -25.44
N GLN A 345 21.92 20.41 -24.22
CA GLN A 345 23.24 20.62 -23.63
C GLN A 345 24.38 19.91 -24.38
N PHE A 346 24.09 18.88 -25.18
CA PHE A 346 25.06 18.13 -25.98
C PHE A 346 25.03 18.45 -27.47
N SER A 347 24.00 19.17 -27.92
CA SER A 347 23.91 19.77 -29.26
C SER A 347 24.98 20.84 -29.44
N ALA A 348 25.51 20.95 -30.67
CA ALA A 348 26.24 22.14 -31.11
C ALA A 348 25.27 23.21 -31.64
N LEU A 349 24.15 22.80 -32.23
CA LEU A 349 23.02 23.66 -32.59
C LEU A 349 22.27 24.07 -31.32
N ARG A 350 22.69 25.18 -30.71
CA ARG A 350 22.05 25.82 -29.55
C ARG A 350 21.48 27.21 -29.88
N ASP A 351 21.74 27.61 -31.12
CA ASP A 351 21.50 28.84 -31.87
C ASP A 351 20.50 28.60 -33.02
N ASP A 352 20.18 27.34 -33.34
CA ASP A 352 19.08 26.97 -34.24
C ASP A 352 17.73 27.06 -33.51
N GLU A 353 16.88 27.98 -33.99
CA GLU A 353 15.56 28.27 -33.42
C GLU A 353 14.62 27.06 -33.38
N GLU A 354 14.60 26.19 -34.40
CA GLU A 354 13.72 25.01 -34.38
C GLU A 354 14.22 23.94 -33.40
N VAL A 355 15.54 23.73 -33.31
CA VAL A 355 16.13 22.79 -32.36
C VAL A 355 15.87 23.24 -30.93
N VAL A 356 16.06 24.53 -30.64
CA VAL A 356 15.81 25.09 -29.31
C VAL A 356 14.31 25.11 -28.98
N MET A 357 13.44 25.54 -29.90
CA MET A 357 11.98 25.53 -29.70
C MET A 357 11.48 24.11 -29.41
N ALA A 358 11.94 23.09 -30.15
CA ALA A 358 11.57 21.70 -29.90
C ALA A 358 12.06 21.17 -28.54
N ALA A 359 13.26 21.57 -28.10
CA ALA A 359 13.80 21.22 -26.78
C ALA A 359 12.99 21.85 -25.65
N VAL A 360 12.64 23.13 -25.81
CA VAL A 360 11.90 23.95 -24.87
C VAL A 360 10.45 23.48 -24.71
N GLN A 361 9.79 23.11 -25.81
CA GLN A 361 8.44 22.52 -25.80
C GLN A 361 8.38 21.13 -25.14
N ASN A 362 9.49 20.37 -25.15
CA ASN A 362 9.62 19.11 -24.39
C ASN A 362 9.89 19.39 -22.90
N CYS A 363 10.77 20.35 -22.59
CA CYS A 363 11.12 20.69 -21.22
C CYS A 363 11.55 22.17 -21.09
N GLY A 364 10.75 22.99 -20.39
CA GLY A 364 11.00 24.44 -20.27
C GLY A 364 12.35 24.82 -19.63
N THR A 365 12.96 23.93 -18.84
CA THR A 365 14.30 24.16 -18.28
C THR A 365 15.42 24.06 -19.33
N ALA A 366 15.16 23.50 -20.51
CA ALA A 366 16.13 23.38 -21.60
C ALA A 366 16.66 24.74 -22.10
N LEU A 367 15.90 25.83 -21.90
CA LEU A 367 16.30 27.22 -22.19
C LEU A 367 17.69 27.57 -21.58
N ARG A 368 18.09 26.90 -20.48
CA ARG A 368 19.40 27.02 -19.84
C ARG A 368 20.60 26.67 -20.74
N PHE A 369 20.36 25.99 -21.86
CA PHE A 369 21.37 25.53 -22.80
C PHE A 369 21.34 26.25 -24.17
N ALA A 370 20.30 27.03 -24.46
CA ALA A 370 20.20 27.83 -25.69
C ALA A 370 21.29 28.93 -25.76
N SER A 371 21.52 29.52 -26.92
CA SER A 371 22.43 30.66 -27.09
C SER A 371 21.93 31.93 -26.36
N PRO A 372 22.78 32.93 -26.08
CA PRO A 372 22.34 34.19 -25.48
C PRO A 372 21.26 34.91 -26.29
N GLU A 373 21.33 34.83 -27.62
CA GLU A 373 20.42 35.46 -28.57
C GLU A 373 19.03 34.80 -28.51
N LEU A 374 18.99 33.46 -28.50
CA LEU A 374 17.73 32.72 -28.36
C LEU A 374 17.11 32.80 -26.95
N ARG A 375 17.89 33.17 -25.93
CA ARG A 375 17.37 33.58 -24.61
C ARG A 375 16.80 35.01 -24.58
N ASP A 376 17.00 35.78 -25.64
CA ASP A 376 16.38 37.10 -25.87
C ASP A 376 15.23 37.03 -26.90
N ASN A 377 15.02 35.88 -27.55
CA ASN A 377 13.85 35.62 -28.40
C ASN A 377 12.59 35.40 -27.54
N LYS A 378 11.64 36.34 -27.63
CA LYS A 378 10.41 36.33 -26.83
C LYS A 378 9.55 35.09 -27.05
N GLN A 379 9.48 34.55 -28.27
CA GLN A 379 8.65 33.38 -28.57
C GLN A 379 9.20 32.10 -27.92
N ILE A 380 10.51 31.89 -28.00
CA ILE A 380 11.19 30.76 -27.35
C ILE A 380 11.04 30.86 -25.82
N VAL A 381 11.23 32.05 -25.25
CA VAL A 381 11.12 32.24 -23.80
C VAL A 381 9.69 32.07 -23.31
N LEU A 382 8.67 32.58 -24.01
CA LEU A 382 7.26 32.33 -23.66
C LEU A 382 6.96 30.83 -23.67
N ALA A 383 7.33 30.09 -24.73
CA ALA A 383 7.13 28.63 -24.78
C ALA A 383 7.84 27.88 -23.63
N ALA A 384 9.00 28.37 -23.16
CA ALA A 384 9.68 27.80 -21.99
C ALA A 384 8.94 28.05 -20.67
N VAL A 385 8.43 29.27 -20.54
CA VAL A 385 7.75 29.79 -19.36
C VAL A 385 6.35 29.19 -19.20
N GLU A 386 5.62 28.95 -20.29
CA GLU A 386 4.37 28.19 -20.33
C GLU A 386 4.54 26.76 -19.78
N GLN A 387 5.66 26.08 -20.12
CA GLN A 387 5.92 24.74 -19.60
C GLN A 387 6.33 24.76 -18.13
N THR A 388 7.09 25.76 -17.68
CA THR A 388 7.51 25.91 -16.28
C THR A 388 7.94 27.35 -15.99
N GLY A 389 7.24 28.08 -15.10
CA GLY A 389 7.56 29.49 -14.79
C GLY A 389 9.01 29.76 -14.34
N ILE A 390 9.67 28.76 -13.75
CA ILE A 390 11.11 28.79 -13.37
C ILE A 390 12.02 29.08 -14.58
N ALA A 391 11.57 28.80 -15.81
CA ALA A 391 12.32 29.07 -17.04
C ALA A 391 12.75 30.54 -17.19
N LEU A 392 11.96 31.48 -16.66
CA LEU A 392 12.24 32.92 -16.66
C LEU A 392 13.67 33.25 -16.18
N ARG A 393 14.23 32.46 -15.25
CA ARG A 393 15.57 32.69 -14.70
C ARG A 393 16.69 32.66 -15.74
N TRP A 394 16.50 31.95 -16.86
CA TRP A 394 17.48 31.85 -17.94
C TRP A 394 17.23 32.80 -19.11
N ALA A 395 16.10 33.51 -19.13
CA ALA A 395 15.82 34.56 -20.11
C ALA A 395 16.81 35.73 -19.99
N SER A 396 16.90 36.55 -21.04
CA SER A 396 17.69 37.78 -21.04
C SER A 396 17.21 38.79 -19.98
N CYS A 397 18.04 39.79 -19.66
CA CYS A 397 17.62 40.90 -18.80
C CYS A 397 16.46 41.71 -19.42
N ARG A 398 16.41 41.83 -20.75
CA ARG A 398 15.33 42.52 -21.47
C ARG A 398 13.98 41.81 -21.31
N LEU A 399 13.94 40.48 -21.45
CA LEU A 399 12.72 39.71 -21.26
C LEU A 399 12.33 39.51 -19.79
N LYS A 400 13.28 39.65 -18.86
CA LYS A 400 12.99 39.77 -17.42
C LYS A 400 12.37 41.12 -17.02
N SER A 401 12.45 42.13 -17.90
CA SER A 401 11.68 43.38 -17.82
C SER A 401 10.39 43.34 -18.66
N ASP A 402 10.11 42.25 -19.38
CA ASP A 402 8.89 42.12 -20.19
C ASP A 402 7.73 41.62 -19.32
N ARG A 403 6.77 42.52 -19.08
CA ARG A 403 5.61 42.29 -18.21
C ARG A 403 4.79 41.07 -18.60
N GLU A 404 4.65 40.79 -19.90
CA GLU A 404 3.88 39.65 -20.41
C GLU A 404 4.58 38.34 -20.05
N VAL A 405 5.90 38.26 -20.29
CA VAL A 405 6.72 37.08 -20.00
C VAL A 405 6.73 36.76 -18.50
N VAL A 406 6.78 37.77 -17.64
CA VAL A 406 6.73 37.58 -16.17
C VAL A 406 5.34 37.17 -15.68
N LEU A 407 4.25 37.63 -16.30
CA LEU A 407 2.89 37.19 -15.95
C LEU A 407 2.64 35.72 -16.31
N VAL A 408 3.01 35.28 -17.52
CA VAL A 408 2.89 33.86 -17.93
C VAL A 408 3.75 32.95 -17.02
N ALA A 409 4.85 33.47 -16.46
CA ALA A 409 5.67 32.76 -15.48
C ALA A 409 5.01 32.59 -14.11
N LEU A 410 4.21 33.57 -13.68
CA LEU A 410 3.42 33.50 -12.44
C LEU A 410 2.27 32.50 -12.57
N GLU A 411 1.54 32.50 -13.69
CA GLU A 411 0.44 31.57 -13.93
C GLU A 411 0.88 30.10 -13.99
N ASN A 412 2.06 29.84 -14.56
CA ASN A 412 2.62 28.49 -14.72
C ASN A 412 3.62 28.11 -13.62
N HIS A 413 3.54 28.76 -12.46
CA HIS A 413 4.29 28.40 -11.27
C HIS A 413 3.58 27.27 -10.50
N LYS A 414 4.30 26.18 -10.23
CA LYS A 414 3.81 25.02 -9.45
C LYS A 414 4.85 24.66 -8.40
N THR A 415 4.54 24.93 -7.13
CA THR A 415 5.37 24.50 -6.00
C THR A 415 5.07 23.05 -5.63
N GLU A 416 6.11 22.23 -5.47
CA GLU A 416 5.96 20.90 -4.86
C GLU A 416 5.75 21.05 -3.35
N ALA A 417 4.57 20.65 -2.86
CA ALA A 417 4.06 20.93 -1.51
C ALA A 417 4.85 20.32 -0.32
N TRP A 418 6.04 19.77 -0.55
CA TRP A 418 6.94 19.21 0.47
C TRP A 418 8.28 19.93 0.61
N SER A 419 8.61 20.93 -0.23
CA SER A 419 9.84 21.71 -0.08
C SER A 419 9.69 22.81 0.99
N ARG A 420 10.19 22.57 2.21
CA ARG A 420 10.38 23.61 3.25
C ARG A 420 11.53 24.59 2.96
N LYS A 421 11.74 24.96 1.68
CA LYS A 421 12.70 26.00 1.27
C LYS A 421 12.17 26.79 0.06
N PRO A 422 12.11 28.13 0.13
CA PRO A 422 11.63 28.99 -0.96
C PRO A 422 12.73 29.20 -2.01
N PHE A 423 13.02 28.17 -2.82
CA PHE A 423 14.05 28.23 -3.86
C PHE A 423 13.53 28.61 -5.26
N THR A 424 12.22 28.79 -5.41
CA THR A 424 11.56 29.20 -6.64
C THR A 424 10.42 30.16 -6.30
N SER A 425 10.68 31.45 -6.52
CA SER A 425 9.66 32.49 -6.65
C SER A 425 9.95 33.22 -7.96
N VAL A 426 8.92 33.70 -8.65
CA VAL A 426 9.08 34.28 -9.99
C VAL A 426 9.64 35.71 -9.90
N LEU A 427 9.23 36.49 -8.90
CA LEU A 427 9.71 37.86 -8.72
C LEU A 427 11.20 37.94 -8.36
N THR A 428 11.83 36.85 -7.90
CA THR A 428 13.31 36.76 -7.76
C THR A 428 14.06 37.11 -9.06
N HIS A 429 13.43 36.89 -10.21
CA HIS A 429 14.06 36.95 -11.53
C HIS A 429 13.51 38.08 -12.43
N ALA A 430 12.39 38.71 -12.07
CA ALA A 430 11.86 39.91 -12.73
C ALA A 430 12.79 41.14 -12.51
N SER A 431 12.66 42.17 -13.35
CA SER A 431 13.41 43.44 -13.19
C SER A 431 13.04 44.20 -11.91
N GLN A 432 13.83 45.21 -11.53
CA GLN A 432 13.50 46.08 -10.41
C GLN A 432 12.22 46.88 -10.66
N ASP A 433 11.97 47.28 -11.90
CA ASP A 433 10.78 48.04 -12.32
C ASP A 433 9.52 47.18 -12.22
N LEU A 434 9.58 45.91 -12.66
CA LEU A 434 8.45 44.98 -12.51
C LEU A 434 8.20 44.56 -11.06
N ARG A 435 9.22 44.60 -10.18
CA ARG A 435 9.02 44.47 -8.72
C ARG A 435 8.37 45.73 -8.10
N ALA A 436 8.26 46.82 -8.86
CA ALA A 436 7.53 48.03 -8.51
C ALA A 436 6.20 48.19 -9.29
N ASP A 437 5.86 47.29 -10.23
CA ASP A 437 4.53 47.22 -10.84
C ASP A 437 3.54 46.66 -9.80
N ARG A 438 2.72 47.56 -9.24
CA ARG A 438 1.69 47.24 -8.25
C ARG A 438 0.73 46.13 -8.71
N GLY A 439 0.33 46.13 -9.97
CA GLY A 439 -0.61 45.15 -10.52
C GLY A 439 0.01 43.77 -10.69
N LEU A 440 1.26 43.72 -11.16
CA LEU A 440 2.01 42.47 -11.29
C LEU A 440 2.36 41.87 -9.93
N VAL A 441 2.77 42.69 -8.96
CA VAL A 441 3.02 42.26 -7.57
C VAL A 441 1.75 41.77 -6.89
N LEU A 442 0.61 42.48 -7.03
CA LEU A 442 -0.68 42.00 -6.51
C LEU A 442 -1.09 40.66 -7.13
N SER A 443 -0.92 40.50 -8.44
CA SER A 443 -1.19 39.23 -9.13
C SER A 443 -0.33 38.09 -8.55
N ALA A 444 0.98 38.30 -8.41
CA ALA A 444 1.91 37.33 -7.83
C ALA A 444 1.54 36.93 -6.39
N VAL A 445 1.28 37.94 -5.55
CA VAL A 445 0.96 37.78 -4.13
C VAL A 445 -0.43 37.16 -3.90
N SER A 446 -1.37 37.34 -4.84
CA SER A 446 -2.68 36.67 -4.80
C SER A 446 -2.59 35.15 -5.02
N VAL A 447 -1.60 34.68 -5.79
CA VAL A 447 -1.33 33.26 -6.06
C VAL A 447 -0.45 32.66 -4.96
N HIS A 448 0.62 33.36 -4.58
CA HIS A 448 1.59 32.94 -3.57
C HIS A 448 2.01 34.14 -2.70
N GLY A 449 1.56 34.19 -1.45
CA GLY A 449 1.89 35.29 -0.54
C GLY A 449 3.39 35.50 -0.31
N GLU A 450 4.20 34.46 -0.50
CA GLU A 450 5.67 34.49 -0.43
C GLU A 450 6.35 35.40 -1.47
N GLU A 451 5.67 35.78 -2.56
CA GLU A 451 6.24 36.68 -3.57
C GLU A 451 6.48 38.11 -3.03
N ILE A 452 5.78 38.53 -1.95
CA ILE A 452 5.95 39.87 -1.35
C ILE A 452 7.39 40.16 -0.92
N GLN A 453 8.17 39.14 -0.55
CA GLN A 453 9.56 39.30 -0.12
C GLN A 453 10.47 39.88 -1.23
N TRP A 454 10.04 39.84 -2.49
CA TRP A 454 10.78 40.35 -3.66
C TRP A 454 10.25 41.66 -4.24
N ALA A 455 9.08 42.13 -3.80
CA ALA A 455 8.53 43.43 -4.21
C ALA A 455 9.42 44.61 -3.78
N SER A 456 9.18 45.79 -4.38
CA SER A 456 9.86 47.04 -4.01
C SER A 456 9.63 47.42 -2.54
N GLY A 457 10.49 48.27 -1.98
CA GLY A 457 10.33 48.74 -0.59
C GLY A 457 9.00 49.44 -0.34
N GLU A 458 8.49 50.14 -1.35
CA GLU A 458 7.20 50.85 -1.33
C GLU A 458 6.02 49.86 -1.39
N LEU A 459 6.05 48.88 -2.29
CA LEU A 459 4.98 47.87 -2.38
C LEU A 459 4.99 46.87 -1.21
N LYS A 460 6.12 46.69 -0.54
CA LYS A 460 6.21 46.02 0.77
C LYS A 460 5.56 46.81 1.91
N ALA A 461 5.23 48.08 1.68
CA ALA A 461 4.47 48.96 2.57
C ALA A 461 3.06 49.28 2.01
N ASP A 462 2.62 48.63 0.94
CA ASP A 462 1.26 48.73 0.41
C ASP A 462 0.30 47.83 1.19
N PHE A 463 -0.82 48.40 1.64
CA PHE A 463 -1.81 47.72 2.48
C PHE A 463 -2.52 46.56 1.77
N GLU A 464 -2.89 46.69 0.49
CA GLU A 464 -3.57 45.63 -0.26
C GLU A 464 -2.61 44.50 -0.60
N VAL A 465 -1.35 44.82 -0.90
CA VAL A 465 -0.29 43.83 -1.11
C VAL A 465 -0.06 43.03 0.18
N ALA A 466 0.08 43.70 1.33
CA ALA A 466 0.27 43.05 2.62
C ALA A 466 -0.94 42.21 3.06
N LEU A 467 -2.17 42.66 2.78
CA LEU A 467 -3.41 41.92 3.08
C LEU A 467 -3.55 40.64 2.24
N ASN A 468 -3.26 40.71 0.94
CA ASN A 468 -3.23 39.53 0.08
C ASN A 468 -2.10 38.56 0.47
N ALA A 469 -0.94 39.09 0.86
CA ALA A 469 0.19 38.28 1.32
C ALA A 469 -0.16 37.49 2.60
N ALA A 470 -0.79 38.16 3.58
CA ALA A 470 -1.28 37.52 4.82
C ALA A 470 -2.40 36.49 4.56
N SER A 471 -3.15 36.62 3.47
CA SER A 471 -4.21 35.68 3.08
C SER A 471 -3.68 34.37 2.47
N ASN A 472 -2.54 34.42 1.78
CA ASN A 472 -2.15 33.43 0.77
C ASN A 472 -0.70 32.88 0.90
N GLY A 473 0.00 33.06 2.04
CA GLY A 473 1.37 32.51 2.19
C GLY A 473 1.97 32.52 3.60
N ASP A 474 3.14 31.90 3.77
CA ASP A 474 3.86 31.84 5.06
C ASP A 474 4.72 33.10 5.33
N VAL A 475 4.06 34.26 5.35
CA VAL A 475 4.73 35.58 5.34
C VAL A 475 4.35 36.53 6.46
N PHE A 476 3.39 36.19 7.34
CA PHE A 476 3.01 37.10 8.42
C PHE A 476 4.18 37.41 9.39
N GLN A 477 5.09 36.45 9.61
CA GLN A 477 6.36 36.66 10.35
C GLN A 477 7.37 37.55 9.59
N GLN A 478 7.17 37.78 8.29
CA GLN A 478 8.06 38.55 7.41
C GLN A 478 7.56 39.99 7.16
N LEU A 479 6.25 40.26 7.29
CA LEU A 479 5.66 41.59 7.11
C LEU A 479 6.28 42.65 8.06
N PRO A 480 6.41 43.92 7.64
CA PRO A 480 6.79 45.02 8.53
C PRO A 480 5.94 45.12 9.82
N LEU A 481 6.55 45.62 10.90
CA LEU A 481 5.91 45.73 12.23
C LEU A 481 4.59 46.51 12.20
N HIS A 482 4.48 47.56 11.38
CA HIS A 482 3.26 48.36 11.26
C HIS A 482 2.05 47.58 10.72
N PHE A 483 2.27 46.50 9.96
CA PHE A 483 1.18 45.61 9.54
C PHE A 483 0.83 44.54 10.58
N ARG A 484 1.78 44.19 11.46
CA ARG A 484 1.51 43.29 12.60
C ARG A 484 0.78 43.99 13.76
N ASP A 485 0.67 45.32 13.69
CA ASP A 485 -0.21 46.15 14.52
C ASP A 485 -1.49 46.60 13.75
N ASN A 486 -1.72 46.12 12.53
CA ASN A 486 -2.88 46.46 11.71
C ASN A 486 -4.00 45.40 11.87
N LYS A 487 -5.04 45.71 12.65
CA LYS A 487 -6.11 44.76 13.03
C LYS A 487 -6.74 44.01 11.84
N PRO A 488 -7.16 44.64 10.72
CA PRO A 488 -7.59 43.92 9.51
C PRO A 488 -6.63 42.84 9.00
N ILE A 489 -5.33 43.14 8.88
CA ILE A 489 -4.33 42.17 8.39
C ILE A 489 -4.14 41.04 9.39
N VAL A 490 -4.08 41.34 10.70
CA VAL A 490 -3.94 40.31 11.73
C VAL A 490 -5.17 39.40 11.80
N LEU A 491 -6.39 39.94 11.71
CA LEU A 491 -7.63 39.16 11.67
C LEU A 491 -7.64 38.16 10.52
N VAL A 492 -7.26 38.61 9.31
CA VAL A 492 -7.14 37.72 8.14
C VAL A 492 -6.06 36.66 8.36
N ALA A 493 -4.88 37.03 8.88
CA ALA A 493 -3.80 36.08 9.15
C ALA A 493 -4.22 35.00 10.17
N VAL A 494 -4.83 35.37 11.30
CA VAL A 494 -5.25 34.39 12.32
C VAL A 494 -6.42 33.52 11.88
N SER A 495 -7.29 34.03 10.99
CA SER A 495 -8.36 33.23 10.36
C SER A 495 -7.86 32.11 9.42
N ARG A 496 -6.55 32.09 9.12
CA ARG A 496 -5.88 31.10 8.27
C ARG A 496 -4.78 30.32 9.00
N ARG A 497 -4.32 30.76 10.18
CA ARG A 497 -3.12 30.26 10.85
C ARG A 497 -3.15 30.35 12.38
N HIS A 498 -2.83 29.24 13.03
CA HIS A 498 -2.72 29.11 14.49
C HIS A 498 -1.57 29.90 15.15
N ASP A 499 -0.54 30.20 14.39
CA ASP A 499 0.75 30.75 14.83
C ASP A 499 0.89 32.24 14.51
N ALA A 500 0.01 32.80 13.66
CA ALA A 500 0.04 34.21 13.30
C ALA A 500 -0.06 35.14 14.52
N LEU A 501 -0.87 34.80 15.53
CA LEU A 501 -1.03 35.61 16.74
C LEU A 501 0.28 35.78 17.54
N GLN A 502 1.21 34.82 17.48
CA GLN A 502 2.52 34.92 18.12
C GLN A 502 3.31 36.15 17.64
N HIS A 503 3.11 36.53 16.39
CA HIS A 503 3.85 37.60 15.69
C HIS A 503 3.09 38.92 15.59
N ALA A 504 1.86 39.00 16.08
CA ALA A 504 1.11 40.26 16.20
C ALA A 504 1.75 41.19 17.26
N SER A 505 1.39 42.47 17.25
CA SER A 505 1.77 43.39 18.32
C SER A 505 1.13 42.98 19.66
N GLU A 506 1.76 43.34 20.79
CA GLU A 506 1.17 43.09 22.12
C GLU A 506 -0.19 43.79 22.28
N ARG A 507 -0.39 44.92 21.60
CA ARG A 507 -1.69 45.62 21.52
C ARG A 507 -2.78 44.77 20.89
N LEU A 508 -2.48 44.02 19.82
CA LEU A 508 -3.44 43.15 19.14
C LEU A 508 -3.52 41.74 19.76
N LYS A 509 -2.50 41.29 20.49
CA LYS A 509 -2.63 40.11 21.37
C LYS A 509 -3.58 40.34 22.55
N ALA A 510 -3.75 41.60 22.95
CA ALA A 510 -4.72 42.05 23.95
C ALA A 510 -6.08 42.50 23.36
N ASP A 511 -6.27 42.40 22.04
CA ASP A 511 -7.53 42.73 21.38
C ASP A 511 -8.45 41.49 21.37
N ILE A 512 -9.63 41.62 21.99
CA ILE A 512 -10.57 40.52 22.21
C ILE A 512 -11.07 39.93 20.88
N ASP A 513 -11.33 40.74 19.85
CA ASP A 513 -11.81 40.23 18.56
C ASP A 513 -10.72 39.44 17.84
N VAL A 514 -9.47 39.91 17.91
CA VAL A 514 -8.31 39.24 17.32
C VAL A 514 -8.02 37.92 18.03
N ALA A 515 -7.97 37.94 19.37
CA ALA A 515 -7.78 36.74 20.19
C ALA A 515 -8.90 35.71 19.95
N LYS A 516 -10.17 36.15 19.92
CA LYS A 516 -11.33 35.31 19.64
C LYS A 516 -11.26 34.70 18.24
N THR A 517 -11.00 35.48 17.20
CA THR A 517 -10.88 34.99 15.80
C THR A 517 -9.76 33.95 15.66
N ALA A 518 -8.63 34.16 16.34
CA ALA A 518 -7.51 33.22 16.36
C ALA A 518 -7.85 31.89 17.07
N VAL A 519 -8.69 31.97 18.11
CA VAL A 519 -9.17 30.83 18.90
C VAL A 519 -10.31 30.07 18.20
N GLU A 520 -11.18 30.76 17.45
CA GLU A 520 -12.19 30.16 16.56
C GLU A 520 -11.53 29.33 15.45
N PHE A 521 -10.41 29.79 14.88
CA PHE A 521 -9.62 28.99 13.93
C PHE A 521 -8.83 27.86 14.62
N SER A 522 -8.27 28.11 15.80
CA SER A 522 -7.45 27.13 16.54
C SER A 522 -7.39 27.48 18.03
N PRO A 523 -7.96 26.65 18.93
CA PRO A 523 -7.87 26.89 20.38
C PRO A 523 -6.44 26.93 20.96
N LEU A 524 -5.44 26.37 20.25
CA LEU A 524 -4.03 26.50 20.64
C LEU A 524 -3.50 27.94 20.54
N SER A 525 -4.16 28.81 19.76
CA SER A 525 -3.76 30.22 19.61
C SER A 525 -3.86 30.98 20.94
N LEU A 526 -4.66 30.50 21.90
CA LEU A 526 -4.82 31.09 23.24
C LEU A 526 -3.48 31.23 23.99
N GLN A 527 -2.51 30.33 23.75
CA GLN A 527 -1.18 30.41 24.36
C GLN A 527 -0.37 31.67 23.94
N TYR A 528 -0.78 32.32 22.84
CA TYR A 528 -0.17 33.53 22.29
C TYR A 528 -0.97 34.82 22.55
N ALA A 529 -2.19 34.70 23.10
CA ALA A 529 -2.99 35.85 23.50
C ALA A 529 -2.42 36.48 24.78
N ALA A 530 -2.65 37.78 24.98
CA ALA A 530 -2.26 38.45 26.21
C ALA A 530 -3.08 37.94 27.40
N GLU A 531 -2.53 38.05 28.62
CA GLU A 531 -3.18 37.57 29.85
C GLU A 531 -4.56 38.22 30.10
N SER A 532 -4.80 39.44 29.58
CA SER A 532 -6.13 40.07 29.58
C SER A 532 -7.17 39.29 28.76
N CYS A 533 -6.78 38.70 27.63
CA CYS A 533 -7.65 37.86 26.80
C CYS A 533 -7.73 36.41 27.31
N LYS A 534 -6.67 35.89 27.95
CA LYS A 534 -6.75 34.62 28.71
C LYS A 534 -7.65 34.73 29.94
N ALA A 535 -7.85 35.94 30.46
CA ALA A 535 -8.79 36.26 31.53
C ALA A 535 -10.21 36.63 31.05
N ASP A 536 -10.48 36.63 29.74
CA ASP A 536 -11.84 36.91 29.22
C ASP A 536 -12.69 35.62 29.10
N ARG A 537 -13.90 35.65 29.67
CA ARG A 537 -14.82 34.50 29.66
C ARG A 537 -15.27 34.17 28.22
N GLY A 538 -15.44 35.16 27.35
CA GLY A 538 -15.88 34.97 25.97
C GLY A 538 -14.83 34.23 25.13
N VAL A 539 -13.59 34.71 25.12
CA VAL A 539 -12.46 34.08 24.42
C VAL A 539 -12.24 32.64 24.92
N VAL A 540 -12.24 32.44 26.24
CA VAL A 540 -11.96 31.11 26.82
C VAL A 540 -13.10 30.11 26.56
N LEU A 541 -14.37 30.51 26.63
CA LEU A 541 -15.48 29.60 26.30
C LEU A 541 -15.46 29.18 24.82
N VAL A 542 -15.05 30.05 23.91
CA VAL A 542 -14.88 29.72 22.49
C VAL A 542 -13.70 28.77 22.26
N ALA A 543 -12.63 28.84 23.07
CA ALA A 543 -11.58 27.81 23.06
C ALA A 543 -12.10 26.44 23.51
N VAL A 544 -12.94 26.43 24.55
CA VAL A 544 -13.58 25.22 25.12
C VAL A 544 -14.58 24.57 24.16
N GLN A 545 -15.32 25.34 23.37
CA GLN A 545 -16.30 24.81 22.40
C GLN A 545 -15.66 23.99 21.27
N ASN A 546 -14.50 24.40 20.74
CA ASN A 546 -14.10 24.02 19.38
C ASN A 546 -13.32 22.69 19.24
N VAL A 547 -12.57 22.22 20.25
CA VAL A 547 -11.79 20.96 20.11
C VAL A 547 -11.64 20.14 21.42
N SER A 548 -11.92 18.84 21.34
CA SER A 548 -11.80 17.87 22.43
C SER A 548 -10.37 17.55 22.90
N CYS A 549 -9.45 17.32 21.96
CA CYS A 549 -8.16 16.69 22.26
C CYS A 549 -7.10 17.62 22.89
N TRP A 550 -7.27 18.95 22.83
CA TRP A 550 -6.31 19.93 23.36
C TRP A 550 -6.65 20.47 24.76
N MET A 551 -7.70 19.94 25.41
CA MET A 551 -8.23 20.42 26.70
C MET A 551 -7.16 20.56 27.79
N ASP A 552 -6.26 19.57 27.91
CA ASP A 552 -5.14 19.54 28.86
C ASP A 552 -4.05 20.61 28.62
N ARG A 553 -4.12 21.36 27.51
CA ARG A 553 -3.34 22.59 27.26
C ARG A 553 -4.14 23.84 27.55
N ILE A 554 -5.38 23.94 27.08
CA ILE A 554 -6.27 25.09 27.33
C ILE A 554 -6.38 25.36 28.85
N PHE A 555 -6.64 24.32 29.64
CA PHE A 555 -6.75 24.44 31.11
C PHE A 555 -5.41 24.66 31.84
N LYS A 556 -4.27 24.70 31.13
CA LYS A 556 -2.99 25.21 31.68
C LYS A 556 -2.82 26.71 31.44
N GLU A 557 -3.22 27.20 30.27
CA GLU A 557 -3.10 28.61 29.90
C GLU A 557 -4.11 29.53 30.60
N ILE A 558 -5.30 29.02 30.99
CA ILE A 558 -6.28 29.86 31.69
C ILE A 558 -5.88 30.14 33.16
N PRO A 559 -6.22 31.32 33.71
CA PRO A 559 -5.99 31.64 35.12
C PRO A 559 -6.69 30.71 36.13
N GLU A 560 -6.15 30.60 37.34
CA GLU A 560 -6.73 29.82 38.45
C GLU A 560 -8.10 30.33 38.93
N SER A 561 -8.45 31.58 38.63
CA SER A 561 -9.78 32.14 38.90
C SER A 561 -10.87 31.38 38.14
N PHE A 562 -10.66 31.05 36.86
CA PHE A 562 -11.59 30.25 36.06
C PHE A 562 -11.68 28.81 36.55
N LYS A 563 -10.57 28.23 37.01
CA LYS A 563 -10.56 26.89 37.64
C LYS A 563 -11.29 26.86 38.98
N SER A 564 -11.46 28.01 39.61
CA SER A 564 -12.21 28.20 40.87
C SER A 564 -13.64 28.73 40.67
N ASP A 565 -14.01 29.16 39.47
CA ASP A 565 -15.37 29.61 39.14
C ASP A 565 -16.30 28.40 38.87
N ARG A 566 -17.20 28.17 39.81
CA ARG A 566 -18.25 27.16 39.74
C ARG A 566 -19.08 27.23 38.46
N GLU A 567 -19.53 28.42 38.05
CA GLU A 567 -20.42 28.53 36.89
C GLU A 567 -19.64 28.43 35.57
N PHE A 568 -18.40 28.91 35.48
CA PHE A 568 -17.54 28.63 34.30
C PHE A 568 -17.31 27.12 34.10
N ILE A 569 -17.01 26.40 35.17
CA ILE A 569 -16.82 24.95 35.10
C ILE A 569 -18.14 24.23 34.74
N LEU A 570 -19.28 24.68 35.27
CA LEU A 570 -20.59 24.12 34.90
C LEU A 570 -21.00 24.44 33.46
N ASP A 571 -20.74 25.66 32.95
CA ASP A 571 -20.95 26.02 31.55
C ASP A 571 -20.07 25.19 30.61
N SER A 572 -18.79 25.01 30.96
CA SER A 572 -17.85 24.16 30.22
C SER A 572 -18.34 22.69 30.13
N LEU A 573 -19.09 22.22 31.14
CA LEU A 573 -19.70 20.88 31.14
C LEU A 573 -20.99 20.83 30.30
N ARG A 574 -21.83 21.88 30.31
CA ARG A 574 -23.02 22.02 29.44
C ARG A 574 -22.63 22.04 27.96
N MET A 575 -21.58 22.79 27.61
CA MET A 575 -21.12 22.96 26.22
C MET A 575 -20.60 21.68 25.56
N LEU A 576 -20.22 20.67 26.35
CA LEU A 576 -19.53 19.46 25.89
C LEU A 576 -20.31 18.17 26.23
N GLU A 577 -21.64 18.26 26.26
CA GLU A 577 -22.55 17.13 26.53
C GLU A 577 -22.31 15.90 25.64
N ALA A 578 -21.76 16.05 24.43
CA ALA A 578 -21.55 14.95 23.49
C ALA A 578 -20.32 14.05 23.75
N ASP A 579 -19.21 14.55 24.32
CA ASP A 579 -17.93 13.80 24.39
C ASP A 579 -17.48 13.54 25.84
N SER A 580 -17.75 12.30 26.26
CA SER A 580 -17.50 11.75 27.60
C SER A 580 -16.06 11.88 28.09
N SER A 581 -15.09 11.92 27.18
CA SER A 581 -13.67 12.00 27.52
C SER A 581 -13.27 13.38 28.05
N ASN A 582 -13.95 14.45 27.60
CA ASN A 582 -13.60 15.82 27.95
C ASN A 582 -14.37 16.32 29.17
N THR A 583 -15.62 15.92 29.33
CA THR A 583 -16.41 16.11 30.56
C THR A 583 -15.63 15.60 31.78
N THR A 584 -14.93 14.48 31.61
CA THR A 584 -14.05 13.85 32.59
C THR A 584 -12.73 14.62 32.78
N ARG A 585 -12.19 15.28 31.76
CA ARG A 585 -10.98 16.13 31.85
C ARG A 585 -11.25 17.47 32.53
N ILE A 586 -12.38 18.13 32.33
CA ILE A 586 -12.69 19.44 32.95
C ILE A 586 -12.59 19.35 34.49
N LEU A 587 -13.20 18.32 35.08
CA LEU A 587 -13.27 18.16 36.54
C LEU A 587 -11.93 17.84 37.19
N LYS A 588 -10.92 17.38 36.42
CA LYS A 588 -9.52 17.26 36.87
C LYS A 588 -8.86 18.64 37.11
N TYR A 589 -9.32 19.68 36.40
CA TYR A 589 -8.76 21.04 36.46
C TYR A 589 -9.57 22.02 37.31
N ALA A 590 -10.79 21.68 37.73
CA ALA A 590 -11.49 22.43 38.77
C ALA A 590 -10.64 22.49 40.05
N SER A 591 -10.74 23.57 40.83
CA SER A 591 -9.95 23.77 42.05
C SER A 591 -10.22 22.71 43.12
N ASP A 592 -9.26 22.50 44.03
CA ASP A 592 -9.46 21.59 45.17
C ASP A 592 -10.59 22.07 46.11
N THR A 593 -10.92 23.37 46.10
CA THR A 593 -12.06 23.92 46.85
C THR A 593 -13.40 23.56 46.19
N LEU A 594 -13.53 23.66 44.86
CA LEU A 594 -14.73 23.21 44.15
C LEU A 594 -14.90 21.68 44.27
N ARG A 595 -13.81 20.91 44.19
CA ARG A 595 -13.82 19.44 44.39
C ARG A 595 -14.13 19.01 45.84
N GLN A 596 -14.38 19.96 46.75
CA GLN A 596 -14.87 19.75 48.11
C GLN A 596 -16.29 20.33 48.36
N ASP A 597 -16.86 21.13 47.45
CA ASP A 597 -18.24 21.65 47.59
C ASP A 597 -19.30 20.58 47.23
N PRO A 598 -20.18 20.18 48.17
CA PRO A 598 -21.28 19.26 47.88
C PRO A 598 -22.23 19.80 46.80
N GLN A 599 -22.48 21.11 46.77
CA GLN A 599 -23.42 21.70 45.80
C GLN A 599 -22.87 21.64 44.37
N PHE A 600 -21.61 22.03 44.18
CA PHE A 600 -20.90 21.84 42.91
C PHE A 600 -20.90 20.37 42.49
N ALA A 601 -20.66 19.43 43.42
CA ALA A 601 -20.70 18.02 43.09
C ALA A 601 -22.10 17.55 42.61
N PHE A 602 -23.19 17.97 43.28
CA PHE A 602 -24.56 17.71 42.81
C PHE A 602 -24.84 18.36 41.46
N ALA A 603 -24.39 19.60 41.23
CA ALA A 603 -24.56 20.31 39.97
C ALA A 603 -23.79 19.62 38.83
N ALA A 604 -22.54 19.22 39.06
CA ALA A 604 -21.72 18.47 38.11
C ALA A 604 -22.33 17.11 37.75
N ILE A 605 -22.87 16.37 38.72
CA ILE A 605 -23.62 15.12 38.46
C ILE A 605 -24.87 15.38 37.62
N ARG A 606 -25.64 16.43 37.93
CA ARG A 606 -26.84 16.81 37.16
C ARG A 606 -26.51 17.23 35.73
N THR A 607 -25.43 17.97 35.51
CA THR A 607 -25.03 18.45 34.17
C THR A 607 -24.35 17.37 33.33
N ALA A 608 -23.38 16.63 33.87
CA ALA A 608 -22.45 15.84 33.06
C ALA A 608 -23.07 14.55 32.44
N ASN A 609 -22.64 14.18 31.23
CA ASN A 609 -23.13 13.02 30.45
C ASN A 609 -22.93 11.67 31.19
N VAL A 610 -23.76 10.65 30.91
CA VAL A 610 -23.81 9.32 31.58
C VAL A 610 -22.50 8.52 31.55
N HIS A 611 -21.57 8.85 30.66
CA HIS A 611 -20.25 8.23 30.58
C HIS A 611 -19.14 9.00 31.33
N SER A 612 -19.42 10.22 31.78
CA SER A 612 -18.49 11.02 32.58
C SER A 612 -18.34 10.43 33.99
N ARG A 613 -17.25 10.78 34.69
CA ARG A 613 -17.01 10.31 36.08
C ARG A 613 -16.82 11.45 37.10
N PRO A 614 -17.82 12.33 37.32
CA PRO A 614 -17.72 13.43 38.28
C PRO A 614 -17.24 13.02 39.66
N LEU A 615 -17.84 11.96 40.23
CA LEU A 615 -17.47 11.46 41.55
C LEU A 615 -15.97 11.13 41.67
N SER A 616 -15.32 10.62 40.61
CA SER A 616 -13.94 10.13 40.72
C SER A 616 -12.91 11.22 41.07
N PHE A 617 -13.23 12.49 40.80
CA PHE A 617 -12.38 13.66 41.13
C PHE A 617 -12.78 14.38 42.42
N MET A 618 -13.96 14.09 42.99
CA MET A 618 -14.40 14.71 44.24
C MET A 618 -13.60 14.17 45.44
N SER A 619 -13.58 14.94 46.53
CA SER A 619 -12.91 14.55 47.77
C SER A 619 -13.41 13.21 48.33
N ALA A 620 -12.56 12.53 49.11
CA ALA A 620 -12.92 11.25 49.74
C ALA A 620 -14.18 11.36 50.62
N ASN A 621 -14.37 12.49 51.29
CA ASN A 621 -15.54 12.76 52.12
C ASN A 621 -16.82 12.84 51.27
N LEU A 622 -16.77 13.48 50.11
CA LEU A 622 -17.91 13.51 49.17
C LEU A 622 -18.16 12.14 48.53
N LYS A 623 -17.11 11.35 48.26
CA LYS A 623 -17.27 9.95 47.82
C LYS A 623 -17.93 9.05 48.86
N ALA A 624 -17.92 9.42 50.14
CA ALA A 624 -18.63 8.71 51.21
C ALA A 624 -20.09 9.19 51.39
N ASP A 625 -20.52 10.32 50.80
CA ASP A 625 -21.87 10.84 50.97
C ASP A 625 -22.90 9.94 50.25
N ARG A 626 -23.79 9.29 51.03
CA ARG A 626 -24.85 8.41 50.52
C ARG A 626 -25.83 9.15 49.59
N ARG A 627 -26.18 10.41 49.86
CA ARG A 627 -27.10 11.21 49.02
C ARG A 627 -26.46 11.54 47.68
N LEU A 628 -25.19 11.91 47.68
CA LEU A 628 -24.44 12.22 46.46
C LEU A 628 -24.26 10.98 45.58
N ASN A 629 -23.90 9.84 46.19
CA ASN A 629 -23.78 8.56 45.48
C ASN A 629 -25.13 8.06 44.94
N LEU A 630 -26.23 8.17 45.69
CA LEU A 630 -27.56 7.80 45.21
C LEU A 630 -27.94 8.59 43.94
N ALA A 631 -27.71 9.91 43.93
CA ALA A 631 -27.99 10.75 42.76
C ALA A 631 -27.10 10.40 41.56
N ALA A 632 -25.84 10.00 41.78
CA ALA A 632 -24.97 9.52 40.70
C ALA A 632 -25.42 8.15 40.17
N VAL A 633 -25.72 7.19 41.05
CA VAL A 633 -26.19 5.83 40.68
C VAL A 633 -27.51 5.87 39.92
N GLN A 634 -28.43 6.76 40.30
CA GLN A 634 -29.70 6.98 39.58
C GLN A 634 -29.50 7.53 38.16
N LYS A 635 -28.45 8.34 37.93
CA LYS A 635 -28.16 8.91 36.59
C LYS A 635 -27.28 8.00 35.73
N TYR A 636 -26.32 7.29 36.34
CA TYR A 636 -25.42 6.35 35.67
C TYR A 636 -24.93 5.28 36.66
N GLY A 637 -25.50 4.07 36.59
CA GLY A 637 -25.28 3.00 37.58
C GLY A 637 -23.82 2.55 37.76
N TYR A 638 -22.93 2.82 36.80
CA TYR A 638 -21.49 2.59 36.94
C TYR A 638 -20.86 3.39 38.10
N ALA A 639 -21.55 4.44 38.60
CA ALA A 639 -21.20 5.15 39.84
C ALA A 639 -21.08 4.22 41.06
N LEU A 640 -21.74 3.06 41.07
CA LEU A 640 -21.66 2.03 42.11
C LEU A 640 -20.20 1.61 42.42
N ARG A 641 -19.28 1.77 41.45
CA ARG A 641 -17.84 1.54 41.63
C ARG A 641 -17.18 2.50 42.64
N GLU A 642 -17.64 3.75 42.73
CA GLU A 642 -17.08 4.75 43.64
C GLU A 642 -17.81 4.79 44.98
N ALA A 643 -19.06 4.31 45.03
CA ALA A 643 -19.90 4.27 46.23
C ALA A 643 -19.31 3.41 47.36
N PRO A 644 -19.59 3.70 48.65
CA PRO A 644 -19.11 2.90 49.79
C PRO A 644 -19.69 1.48 49.80
N ASP A 645 -19.01 0.54 50.46
CA ASP A 645 -19.37 -0.88 50.42
C ASP A 645 -20.76 -1.20 51.00
N GLU A 646 -21.26 -0.42 51.96
CA GLU A 646 -22.65 -0.47 52.44
C GLU A 646 -23.66 -0.31 51.29
N MET A 647 -23.40 0.61 50.35
CA MET A 647 -24.25 0.84 49.18
C MET A 647 -24.06 -0.21 48.07
N ARG A 648 -22.94 -0.95 48.09
CA ARG A 648 -22.68 -2.08 47.19
C ARG A 648 -23.36 -3.38 47.67
N ASP A 649 -23.78 -3.42 48.93
CA ASP A 649 -24.58 -4.50 49.52
C ASP A 649 -26.06 -4.11 49.74
N ASP A 650 -26.44 -2.86 49.45
CA ASP A 650 -27.83 -2.38 49.45
C ASP A 650 -28.56 -2.79 48.16
N ARG A 651 -29.50 -3.74 48.29
CA ARG A 651 -30.19 -4.37 47.16
C ARG A 651 -30.90 -3.37 46.23
N GLU A 652 -31.57 -2.37 46.80
CA GLU A 652 -32.36 -1.41 46.02
C GLU A 652 -31.45 -0.41 45.28
N VAL A 653 -30.30 -0.08 45.86
CA VAL A 653 -29.27 0.74 45.19
C VAL A 653 -28.66 -0.03 44.03
N VAL A 654 -28.33 -1.30 44.20
CA VAL A 654 -27.79 -2.15 43.12
C VAL A 654 -28.83 -2.40 42.03
N LEU A 655 -30.09 -2.67 42.36
CA LEU A 655 -31.17 -2.80 41.37
C LEU A 655 -31.38 -1.50 40.57
N THR A 656 -31.31 -0.35 41.23
CA THR A 656 -31.37 0.97 40.57
C THR A 656 -30.19 1.17 39.62
N ALA A 657 -28.98 0.75 40.02
CA ALA A 657 -27.78 0.81 39.19
C ALA A 657 -27.89 -0.10 37.94
N LEU A 658 -28.44 -1.31 38.11
CA LEU A 658 -28.60 -2.31 37.04
C LEU A 658 -29.62 -1.90 35.98
N ARG A 659 -30.66 -1.14 36.35
CA ARG A 659 -31.63 -0.57 35.39
C ARG A 659 -31.01 0.45 34.42
N THR A 660 -29.85 1.02 34.75
CA THR A 660 -29.18 2.04 33.90
C THR A 660 -27.86 1.56 33.30
N SER A 661 -27.20 0.52 33.83
CA SER A 661 -25.93 0.03 33.30
C SER A 661 -25.54 -1.38 33.78
N SER A 662 -24.71 -2.08 33.00
CA SER A 662 -24.09 -3.35 33.42
C SER A 662 -23.00 -3.10 34.47
N CYS A 663 -23.41 -3.04 35.74
CA CYS A 663 -22.55 -2.71 36.89
C CYS A 663 -22.41 -3.84 37.92
N LEU A 664 -22.97 -5.03 37.65
CA LEU A 664 -23.05 -6.16 38.60
C LEU A 664 -21.70 -6.50 39.26
N GLN A 665 -20.58 -6.36 38.55
CA GLN A 665 -19.23 -6.60 39.07
C GLN A 665 -18.84 -5.82 40.33
N PHE A 666 -19.52 -4.70 40.61
CA PHE A 666 -19.28 -3.87 41.80
C PHE A 666 -20.22 -4.18 42.97
N ALA A 667 -21.22 -5.04 42.79
CA ALA A 667 -22.10 -5.47 43.87
C ALA A 667 -21.38 -6.44 44.83
N SER A 668 -21.88 -6.53 46.06
CA SER A 668 -21.35 -7.43 47.10
C SER A 668 -21.35 -8.89 46.65
N ALA A 669 -20.52 -9.72 47.31
CA ALA A 669 -20.54 -11.17 47.04
C ALA A 669 -21.91 -11.81 47.34
N ARG A 670 -22.67 -11.24 48.29
CA ARG A 670 -24.05 -11.65 48.65
C ARG A 670 -25.03 -11.35 47.52
N LEU A 671 -25.07 -10.10 47.02
CA LEU A 671 -25.97 -9.71 45.95
C LEU A 671 -25.60 -10.37 44.60
N ARG A 672 -24.34 -10.74 44.38
CA ARG A 672 -23.94 -11.54 43.21
C ARG A 672 -24.35 -13.03 43.29
N ASP A 673 -24.99 -13.47 44.37
CA ASP A 673 -25.66 -14.76 44.52
C ASP A 673 -27.21 -14.65 44.65
N ASP A 674 -27.78 -13.43 44.59
CA ASP A 674 -29.23 -13.19 44.50
C ASP A 674 -29.71 -13.52 43.08
N PHE A 675 -30.64 -14.47 42.94
CA PHE A 675 -31.13 -14.94 41.64
C PHE A 675 -31.84 -13.82 40.86
N ASP A 676 -32.79 -13.12 41.50
CA ASP A 676 -33.64 -12.13 40.81
C ASP A 676 -32.82 -10.92 40.35
N LEU A 677 -31.90 -10.47 41.21
CA LEU A 677 -31.02 -9.32 40.92
C LEU A 677 -30.06 -9.66 39.76
N VAL A 678 -29.53 -10.88 39.73
CA VAL A 678 -28.68 -11.34 38.63
C VAL A 678 -29.49 -11.61 37.37
N GLU A 679 -30.73 -12.09 37.44
CA GLU A 679 -31.62 -12.24 36.27
C GLU A 679 -31.91 -10.89 35.62
N VAL A 680 -32.20 -9.83 36.40
CA VAL A 680 -32.34 -8.46 35.88
C VAL A 680 -31.05 -7.96 35.21
N ALA A 681 -29.89 -8.26 35.79
CA ALA A 681 -28.58 -7.90 35.22
C ALA A 681 -28.28 -8.63 33.90
N VAL A 682 -28.62 -9.91 33.82
CA VAL A 682 -28.41 -10.78 32.64
C VAL A 682 -29.41 -10.46 31.53
N ALA A 683 -30.67 -10.18 31.87
CA ALA A 683 -31.70 -9.77 30.92
C ALA A 683 -31.40 -8.39 30.29
N SER A 684 -30.70 -7.51 31.01
CA SER A 684 -30.26 -6.21 30.48
C SER A 684 -28.93 -6.30 29.72
N SER A 685 -28.04 -7.24 30.11
CA SER A 685 -26.77 -7.51 29.44
C SER A 685 -26.30 -8.94 29.71
N PRO A 686 -26.31 -9.86 28.72
CA PRO A 686 -25.91 -11.25 28.91
C PRO A 686 -24.48 -11.43 29.46
N SER A 687 -23.58 -10.47 29.23
CA SER A 687 -22.21 -10.51 29.78
C SER A 687 -22.16 -10.41 31.30
N SER A 688 -23.22 -9.93 31.96
CA SER A 688 -23.31 -9.85 33.44
C SER A 688 -23.11 -11.21 34.13
N LEU A 689 -23.38 -12.32 33.43
CA LEU A 689 -23.14 -13.69 33.91
C LEU A 689 -21.66 -13.95 34.29
N GLU A 690 -20.72 -13.14 33.79
CA GLU A 690 -19.30 -13.15 34.19
C GLU A 690 -19.07 -12.84 35.68
N HIS A 691 -20.02 -12.16 36.32
CA HIS A 691 -19.87 -11.61 37.68
C HIS A 691 -20.76 -12.29 38.72
N ALA A 692 -21.80 -13.00 38.28
CA ALA A 692 -22.64 -13.87 39.10
C ALA A 692 -21.83 -14.94 39.86
N SER A 693 -22.39 -15.51 40.91
CA SER A 693 -21.76 -16.60 41.67
C SER A 693 -21.53 -17.85 40.81
N LEU A 694 -20.67 -18.76 41.28
CA LEU A 694 -20.49 -20.07 40.62
C LEU A 694 -21.75 -20.95 40.70
N ARG A 695 -22.61 -20.73 41.70
CA ARG A 695 -23.92 -21.39 41.85
C ARG A 695 -24.88 -20.93 40.76
N LEU A 696 -25.07 -19.62 40.62
CA LEU A 696 -25.98 -19.05 39.62
C LEU A 696 -25.50 -19.28 38.17
N ARG A 697 -24.19 -19.30 37.92
CA ARG A 697 -23.64 -19.75 36.63
C ARG A 697 -23.95 -21.21 36.28
N GLY A 698 -24.39 -22.01 37.26
CA GLY A 698 -24.88 -23.36 37.08
C GLY A 698 -26.41 -23.49 36.95
N ASP A 699 -27.15 -22.38 36.99
CA ASP A 699 -28.60 -22.39 36.82
C ASP A 699 -28.99 -22.33 35.34
N VAL A 700 -29.71 -23.36 34.88
CA VAL A 700 -30.14 -23.50 33.48
C VAL A 700 -31.10 -22.37 33.07
N ARG A 701 -31.97 -21.90 33.97
CA ARG A 701 -32.92 -20.81 33.67
C ARG A 701 -32.17 -19.51 33.39
N LEU A 702 -31.23 -19.16 34.26
CA LEU A 702 -30.45 -17.93 34.12
C LEU A 702 -29.60 -17.94 32.84
N VAL A 703 -29.01 -19.09 32.48
CA VAL A 703 -28.27 -19.24 31.22
C VAL A 703 -29.22 -19.16 30.01
N MET A 704 -30.41 -19.75 30.05
CA MET A 704 -31.41 -19.61 28.98
C MET A 704 -31.88 -18.15 28.82
N THR A 705 -32.09 -17.41 29.91
CA THR A 705 -32.38 -15.96 29.87
C THR A 705 -31.24 -15.16 29.22
N ALA A 706 -29.98 -15.55 29.42
CA ALA A 706 -28.82 -14.96 28.76
C ALA A 706 -28.79 -15.25 27.24
N LEU A 707 -29.09 -16.49 26.84
CA LEU A 707 -29.13 -16.92 25.44
C LEU A 707 -30.25 -16.22 24.66
N ALA A 708 -31.47 -16.19 25.22
CA ALA A 708 -32.66 -15.61 24.59
C ALA A 708 -32.55 -14.10 24.30
N ARG A 709 -31.56 -13.41 24.90
CA ARG A 709 -31.25 -11.99 24.66
C ARG A 709 -29.88 -11.73 24.03
N SER A 710 -29.15 -12.76 23.61
CA SER A 710 -27.90 -12.60 22.86
C SER A 710 -28.20 -12.28 21.38
N THR A 711 -27.95 -11.04 20.95
CA THR A 711 -28.05 -10.62 19.54
C THR A 711 -26.79 -10.92 18.71
N GLY A 712 -25.87 -11.74 19.25
CA GLY A 712 -24.66 -12.23 18.60
C GLY A 712 -24.30 -13.64 19.08
N SER A 713 -23.14 -14.15 18.64
CA SER A 713 -22.72 -15.54 18.90
C SER A 713 -22.89 -15.97 20.36
N LEU A 714 -23.52 -17.12 20.54
CA LEU A 714 -23.88 -17.71 21.84
C LEU A 714 -22.64 -17.98 22.71
N TYR A 715 -21.47 -18.04 22.09
CA TYR A 715 -20.15 -18.15 22.71
C TYR A 715 -19.97 -17.22 23.93
N PHE A 716 -20.35 -15.95 23.81
CA PHE A 716 -20.08 -14.96 24.87
C PHE A 716 -20.96 -15.14 26.11
N ALA A 717 -22.17 -15.68 25.98
CA ALA A 717 -22.99 -16.07 27.12
C ALA A 717 -22.49 -17.39 27.73
N LEU A 718 -22.25 -18.40 26.89
CA LEU A 718 -21.93 -19.76 27.33
C LEU A 718 -20.54 -19.91 27.93
N ARG A 719 -19.57 -19.05 27.60
CA ARG A 719 -18.19 -19.13 28.13
C ARG A 719 -18.16 -19.14 29.67
N HIS A 720 -19.14 -18.52 30.31
CA HIS A 720 -19.25 -18.39 31.77
C HIS A 720 -20.16 -19.39 32.46
N ALA A 721 -20.93 -20.20 31.73
CA ALA A 721 -21.76 -21.25 32.33
C ALA A 721 -20.92 -22.29 33.09
N SER A 722 -21.52 -22.99 34.05
CA SER A 722 -20.83 -24.01 34.85
C SER A 722 -20.38 -25.20 34.00
N GLY A 723 -19.42 -25.98 34.52
CA GLY A 723 -19.00 -27.23 33.90
C GLY A 723 -20.12 -28.27 33.78
N GLY A 724 -21.17 -28.17 34.60
CA GLY A 724 -22.36 -29.03 34.55
C GLY A 724 -23.22 -28.75 33.33
N ILE A 725 -23.58 -27.48 33.09
CA ILE A 725 -24.34 -27.06 31.90
C ILE A 725 -23.56 -27.39 30.62
N LYS A 726 -22.23 -27.19 30.64
CA LYS A 726 -21.33 -27.54 29.52
C LYS A 726 -21.16 -29.05 29.30
N ALA A 727 -21.73 -29.89 30.17
CA ALA A 727 -21.72 -31.35 30.08
C ALA A 727 -23.13 -31.95 29.83
N ASP A 728 -24.18 -31.13 29.77
CA ASP A 728 -25.53 -31.57 29.38
C ASP A 728 -25.63 -31.74 27.85
N GLN A 729 -25.88 -32.98 27.40
CA GLN A 729 -25.99 -33.33 25.99
C GLN A 729 -27.18 -32.64 25.28
N ARG A 730 -28.33 -32.50 25.95
CA ARG A 730 -29.55 -31.93 25.35
C ARG A 730 -29.42 -30.43 25.18
N PHE A 731 -28.98 -29.74 26.23
CA PHE A 731 -28.73 -28.31 26.21
C PHE A 731 -27.65 -27.95 25.19
N MET A 732 -26.55 -28.72 25.14
CA MET A 732 -25.46 -28.46 24.19
C MET A 732 -25.91 -28.67 22.74
N LEU A 733 -26.72 -29.69 22.44
CA LEU A 733 -27.25 -29.94 21.10
C LEU A 733 -28.08 -28.75 20.60
N GLU A 734 -29.03 -28.26 21.38
CA GLU A 734 -29.90 -27.11 21.01
C GLU A 734 -29.08 -25.82 20.76
N CYS A 735 -27.98 -25.61 21.50
CA CYS A 735 -27.10 -24.47 21.29
C CYS A 735 -26.23 -24.64 20.04
N VAL A 736 -25.76 -25.86 19.78
CA VAL A 736 -24.86 -26.23 18.68
C VAL A 736 -25.59 -26.25 17.32
N GLU A 737 -26.88 -26.57 17.29
CA GLU A 737 -27.70 -26.42 16.08
C GLU A 737 -27.81 -24.94 15.66
N LYS A 738 -27.94 -24.03 16.64
CA LYS A 738 -28.11 -22.57 16.42
C LYS A 738 -26.79 -21.85 16.09
N ASP A 739 -25.68 -22.26 16.70
CA ASP A 739 -24.33 -21.74 16.42
C ASP A 739 -23.31 -22.87 16.62
N GLY A 740 -22.91 -23.53 15.52
CA GLY A 740 -21.99 -24.67 15.55
C GLY A 740 -20.63 -24.40 16.20
N LEU A 741 -20.19 -23.14 16.30
CA LEU A 741 -18.94 -22.78 17.01
C LEU A 741 -19.06 -22.96 18.53
N THR A 742 -20.28 -23.10 19.06
CA THR A 742 -20.55 -23.41 20.48
C THR A 742 -19.87 -24.70 20.95
N LEU A 743 -19.51 -25.62 20.02
CA LEU A 743 -18.73 -26.83 20.33
C LEU A 743 -17.39 -26.53 21.03
N GLU A 744 -16.80 -25.35 20.85
CA GLU A 744 -15.61 -24.92 21.62
C GLU A 744 -15.87 -24.91 23.14
N ILE A 745 -17.10 -24.66 23.57
CA ILE A 745 -17.46 -24.50 24.98
C ILE A 745 -17.94 -25.84 25.59
N ALA A 746 -18.33 -26.80 24.76
CA ALA A 746 -18.73 -28.13 25.18
C ALA A 746 -17.63 -28.85 25.97
N SER A 747 -18.01 -29.62 26.99
CA SER A 747 -17.07 -30.46 27.74
C SER A 747 -16.40 -31.50 26.83
N PRO A 748 -15.18 -31.97 27.13
CA PRO A 748 -14.47 -32.93 26.27
C PRO A 748 -15.28 -34.19 25.95
N LYS A 749 -16.10 -34.69 26.89
CA LYS A 749 -17.00 -35.83 26.67
C LYS A 749 -18.04 -35.58 25.57
N LEU A 750 -18.57 -34.36 25.47
CA LEU A 750 -19.54 -33.97 24.43
C LEU A 750 -18.86 -33.66 23.09
N ARG A 751 -17.58 -33.25 23.08
CA ARG A 751 -16.79 -33.12 21.84
C ARG A 751 -16.44 -34.49 21.23
N CYS A 752 -16.49 -35.55 22.04
CA CYS A 752 -16.45 -36.96 21.59
C CYS A 752 -17.85 -37.55 21.32
N ASN A 753 -18.94 -36.77 21.40
CA ASN A 753 -20.28 -37.24 21.05
C ASN A 753 -20.53 -37.01 19.55
N ARG A 754 -20.81 -38.10 18.82
CA ARG A 754 -21.00 -38.12 17.37
C ARG A 754 -22.20 -37.29 16.91
N GLU A 755 -23.30 -37.29 17.65
CA GLU A 755 -24.53 -36.55 17.32
C GLU A 755 -24.28 -35.03 17.39
N ILE A 756 -23.66 -34.58 18.49
CA ILE A 756 -23.31 -33.16 18.69
C ILE A 756 -22.26 -32.72 17.65
N ALA A 757 -21.24 -33.54 17.38
CA ALA A 757 -20.23 -33.24 16.37
C ALA A 757 -20.84 -33.09 14.97
N LEU A 758 -21.76 -33.99 14.57
CA LEU A 758 -22.49 -33.90 13.31
C LEU A 758 -23.41 -32.67 13.25
N ALA A 759 -24.13 -32.33 14.32
CA ALA A 759 -24.95 -31.13 14.39
C ALA A 759 -24.10 -29.86 14.25
N ALA A 760 -22.97 -29.78 14.96
CA ALA A 760 -22.06 -28.64 14.93
C ALA A 760 -21.51 -28.39 13.53
N VAL A 761 -21.03 -29.44 12.88
CA VAL A 761 -20.41 -29.38 11.55
C VAL A 761 -21.43 -29.10 10.45
N LYS A 762 -22.68 -29.58 10.59
CA LYS A 762 -23.81 -29.21 9.70
C LYS A 762 -24.25 -27.74 9.87
N SER A 763 -24.15 -27.20 11.08
CA SER A 763 -24.45 -25.77 11.37
C SER A 763 -23.31 -24.85 10.88
N ASN A 764 -22.05 -25.28 11.02
CA ASN A 764 -20.87 -24.54 10.57
C ASN A 764 -19.66 -25.47 10.41
N ALA A 765 -19.11 -25.64 9.19
CA ALA A 765 -18.00 -26.58 8.98
C ALA A 765 -16.70 -26.23 9.74
N CYS A 766 -16.52 -24.97 10.17
CA CYS A 766 -15.40 -24.59 11.04
C CYS A 766 -15.44 -25.27 12.42
N ALA A 767 -16.60 -25.77 12.86
CA ALA A 767 -16.74 -26.51 14.11
C ALA A 767 -15.86 -27.78 14.16
N LEU A 768 -15.47 -28.34 13.00
CA LEU A 768 -14.58 -29.51 12.91
C LEU A 768 -13.27 -29.30 13.66
N HIS A 769 -12.78 -28.07 13.82
CA HIS A 769 -11.58 -27.78 14.61
C HIS A 769 -11.70 -28.24 16.08
N TYR A 770 -12.90 -28.16 16.66
CA TYR A 770 -13.19 -28.44 18.07
C TYR A 770 -13.72 -29.85 18.34
N VAL A 771 -14.11 -30.60 17.29
CA VAL A 771 -14.45 -32.03 17.37
C VAL A 771 -13.26 -32.82 17.93
N SER A 772 -13.50 -33.93 18.63
CA SER A 772 -12.41 -34.79 19.11
C SER A 772 -11.55 -35.35 17.97
N GLU A 773 -10.27 -35.66 18.23
CA GLU A 773 -9.40 -36.26 17.21
C GLU A 773 -9.94 -37.61 16.70
N ASP A 774 -10.68 -38.36 17.52
CA ASP A 774 -11.32 -39.62 17.10
C ASP A 774 -12.43 -39.37 16.05
N LEU A 775 -13.23 -38.32 16.23
CA LEU A 775 -14.37 -37.98 15.35
C LEU A 775 -14.01 -37.05 14.19
N LYS A 776 -12.86 -36.38 14.21
CA LYS A 776 -12.30 -35.67 13.04
C LYS A 776 -12.03 -36.59 11.85
N HIS A 777 -11.96 -37.90 12.11
CA HIS A 777 -11.74 -38.96 11.15
C HIS A 777 -13.01 -39.76 10.80
N ASP A 778 -14.18 -39.35 11.30
CA ASP A 778 -15.46 -39.98 10.94
C ASP A 778 -15.89 -39.55 9.53
N GLU A 779 -16.27 -40.52 8.70
CA GLU A 779 -16.64 -40.30 7.30
C GLU A 779 -17.85 -39.37 7.13
N GLU A 780 -18.90 -39.51 7.94
CA GLU A 780 -20.09 -38.65 7.84
C GLU A 780 -19.80 -37.25 8.36
N VAL A 781 -18.95 -37.10 9.38
CA VAL A 781 -18.51 -35.80 9.89
C VAL A 781 -17.71 -35.05 8.82
N LEU A 782 -16.77 -35.73 8.17
CA LEU A 782 -15.99 -35.15 7.07
C LEU A 782 -16.86 -34.80 5.85
N ILE A 783 -17.78 -35.69 5.44
CA ILE A 783 -18.69 -35.44 4.32
C ILE A 783 -19.65 -34.29 4.62
N ALA A 784 -20.19 -34.19 5.84
CA ALA A 784 -21.04 -33.06 6.25
C ALA A 784 -20.29 -31.73 6.17
N ALA A 785 -19.02 -31.69 6.62
CA ALA A 785 -18.20 -30.48 6.55
C ALA A 785 -17.93 -30.02 5.11
N MET A 786 -17.79 -30.95 4.16
CA MET A 786 -17.53 -30.66 2.75
C MET A 786 -18.78 -30.22 1.97
N GLN A 787 -19.98 -30.41 2.53
CA GLN A 787 -21.26 -30.02 1.93
C GLN A 787 -21.74 -28.63 2.38
N ASP A 788 -21.11 -28.02 3.40
CA ASP A 788 -21.39 -26.64 3.85
C ASP A 788 -21.15 -25.63 2.71
N GLY A 789 -22.20 -24.91 2.34
CA GLY A 789 -22.18 -23.90 1.29
C GLY A 789 -21.25 -22.72 1.57
N ALA A 790 -20.93 -22.44 2.83
CA ALA A 790 -20.06 -21.33 3.24
C ALA A 790 -18.55 -21.64 3.04
N ASN A 791 -18.16 -22.91 3.09
CA ASN A 791 -16.75 -23.33 3.17
C ASN A 791 -16.26 -24.14 1.94
N LYS A 792 -16.75 -23.80 0.74
CA LYS A 792 -16.33 -24.36 -0.56
C LYS A 792 -14.88 -23.97 -0.95
N ARG A 793 -13.89 -24.36 -0.14
CA ARG A 793 -12.47 -24.01 -0.29
C ARG A 793 -11.59 -25.25 -0.34
N SER A 794 -10.84 -25.35 -1.44
CA SER A 794 -9.75 -26.30 -1.72
C SER A 794 -8.85 -26.62 -0.50
N LEU A 795 -8.55 -25.61 0.32
CA LEU A 795 -7.72 -25.72 1.54
C LEU A 795 -8.32 -26.60 2.65
N PHE A 796 -9.64 -26.78 2.71
CA PHE A 796 -10.28 -27.58 3.75
C PHE A 796 -9.88 -29.06 3.65
N PHE A 797 -9.89 -29.59 2.43
CA PHE A 797 -9.54 -30.99 2.16
C PHE A 797 -8.08 -31.30 2.54
N ASP A 798 -7.15 -30.40 2.21
CA ASP A 798 -5.73 -30.61 2.51
C ASP A 798 -5.41 -30.48 4.01
N THR A 799 -6.16 -29.63 4.73
CA THR A 799 -5.93 -29.35 6.16
C THR A 799 -6.55 -30.41 7.07
N TYR A 800 -7.73 -30.97 6.71
CA TYR A 800 -8.53 -31.80 7.62
C TYR A 800 -8.70 -33.26 7.18
N VAL A 801 -8.38 -33.65 5.93
CA VAL A 801 -8.49 -35.06 5.49
C VAL A 801 -7.12 -35.74 5.52
N PRO A 802 -6.89 -36.76 6.37
CA PRO A 802 -5.64 -37.51 6.39
C PRO A 802 -5.40 -38.24 5.08
N GLU A 803 -4.12 -38.41 4.71
CA GLU A 803 -3.72 -39.07 3.46
C GLU A 803 -4.34 -40.48 3.29
N ALA A 804 -4.46 -41.24 4.38
CA ALA A 804 -5.13 -42.55 4.38
C ALA A 804 -6.59 -42.48 3.87
N MET A 805 -7.32 -41.40 4.18
CA MET A 805 -8.73 -41.21 3.81
C MET A 805 -8.91 -40.53 2.45
N ARG A 806 -7.85 -39.98 1.86
CA ARG A 806 -7.84 -39.50 0.45
C ARG A 806 -7.93 -40.67 -0.57
N ASN A 807 -7.99 -41.90 -0.08
CA ASN A 807 -8.29 -43.13 -0.82
C ASN A 807 -9.76 -43.60 -0.70
N ASN A 808 -10.64 -42.87 0.00
CA ASN A 808 -12.07 -43.22 0.05
C ASN A 808 -12.88 -42.52 -1.06
N ARG A 809 -13.69 -43.28 -1.81
CA ARG A 809 -14.48 -42.76 -2.95
C ARG A 809 -15.50 -41.72 -2.52
N SER A 810 -16.22 -41.96 -1.42
CA SER A 810 -17.29 -41.09 -0.92
C SER A 810 -16.76 -39.71 -0.53
N ILE A 811 -15.70 -39.68 0.27
CA ILE A 811 -15.01 -38.47 0.74
C ILE A 811 -14.44 -37.68 -0.45
N VAL A 812 -13.78 -38.34 -1.41
CA VAL A 812 -13.25 -37.67 -2.61
C VAL A 812 -14.38 -37.13 -3.50
N LEU A 813 -15.45 -37.89 -3.73
CA LEU A 813 -16.62 -37.44 -4.51
C LEU A 813 -17.32 -36.23 -3.85
N ALA A 814 -17.48 -36.26 -2.53
CA ALA A 814 -18.07 -35.16 -1.76
C ALA A 814 -17.20 -33.89 -1.85
N ALA A 815 -15.88 -34.02 -1.62
CA ALA A 815 -14.95 -32.91 -1.73
C ALA A 815 -14.93 -32.28 -3.13
N VAL A 816 -14.92 -33.11 -4.19
CA VAL A 816 -14.93 -32.69 -5.59
C VAL A 816 -16.25 -31.97 -5.97
N ARG A 817 -17.39 -32.41 -5.42
CA ARG A 817 -18.69 -31.72 -5.58
C ARG A 817 -18.77 -30.41 -4.78
N GLY A 818 -18.04 -30.29 -3.67
CA GLY A 818 -17.90 -29.04 -2.91
C GLY A 818 -16.97 -28.03 -3.60
N ALA A 819 -15.81 -28.49 -4.08
CA ALA A 819 -14.81 -27.71 -4.80
C ALA A 819 -13.94 -28.61 -5.73
N GLY A 820 -14.08 -28.47 -7.05
CA GLY A 820 -13.42 -29.35 -8.03
C GLY A 820 -11.89 -29.32 -8.03
N GLU A 821 -11.27 -28.27 -7.47
CA GLU A 821 -9.84 -28.25 -7.19
C GLU A 821 -9.36 -29.44 -6.33
N SER A 822 -10.20 -29.97 -5.43
CA SER A 822 -9.87 -31.06 -4.50
C SER A 822 -9.35 -32.33 -5.19
N LEU A 823 -9.64 -32.52 -6.48
CA LEU A 823 -9.08 -33.58 -7.32
C LEU A 823 -7.54 -33.61 -7.29
N ARG A 824 -6.87 -32.48 -7.07
CA ARG A 824 -5.39 -32.41 -6.94
C ARG A 824 -4.83 -33.22 -5.77
N PHE A 825 -5.64 -33.43 -4.73
CA PHE A 825 -5.27 -34.14 -3.49
C PHE A 825 -5.78 -35.59 -3.48
N ALA A 826 -6.57 -35.99 -4.48
CA ALA A 826 -7.04 -37.36 -4.63
C ALA A 826 -5.90 -38.30 -5.08
N SER A 827 -6.00 -39.57 -4.70
CA SER A 827 -5.02 -40.58 -5.12
C SER A 827 -5.03 -40.82 -6.64
N SER A 828 -3.98 -41.46 -7.16
CA SER A 828 -3.84 -41.76 -8.59
C SER A 828 -4.96 -42.65 -9.13
N ALA A 829 -5.60 -43.47 -8.28
CA ALA A 829 -6.76 -44.27 -8.64
C ALA A 829 -7.96 -43.39 -9.04
N PHE A 830 -8.30 -42.38 -8.24
CA PHE A 830 -9.43 -41.50 -8.54
C PHE A 830 -9.12 -40.43 -9.59
N ARG A 831 -7.85 -40.07 -9.78
CA ARG A 831 -7.43 -39.26 -10.95
C ARG A 831 -7.53 -40.02 -12.28
N LYS A 832 -7.66 -41.35 -12.24
CA LYS A 832 -8.01 -42.23 -13.38
C LYS A 832 -9.51 -42.51 -13.52
N ASP A 833 -10.36 -42.00 -12.61
CA ASP A 833 -11.80 -42.25 -12.63
C ASP A 833 -12.56 -41.18 -13.46
N PRO A 834 -13.25 -41.55 -14.55
CA PRO A 834 -13.96 -40.58 -15.38
C PRO A 834 -15.11 -39.85 -14.67
N GLU A 835 -15.81 -40.50 -13.73
CA GLU A 835 -16.96 -39.91 -13.03
C GLU A 835 -16.50 -38.81 -12.07
N ILE A 836 -15.45 -39.10 -11.29
CA ILE A 836 -14.87 -38.15 -10.34
C ILE A 836 -14.24 -36.97 -11.10
N VAL A 837 -13.50 -37.25 -12.17
CA VAL A 837 -12.87 -36.19 -12.99
C VAL A 837 -13.91 -35.32 -13.70
N LEU A 838 -14.98 -35.88 -14.27
CA LEU A 838 -16.05 -35.09 -14.89
C LEU A 838 -16.85 -34.29 -13.85
N SER A 839 -17.11 -34.85 -12.66
CA SER A 839 -17.72 -34.12 -11.53
C SER A 839 -16.87 -32.93 -11.09
N ALA A 840 -15.54 -33.02 -11.17
CA ALA A 840 -14.63 -31.94 -10.83
C ALA A 840 -14.68 -30.78 -11.83
N ILE A 841 -14.89 -31.07 -13.12
CA ILE A 841 -14.93 -30.07 -14.19
C ILE A 841 -16.25 -29.27 -14.16
N GLU A 842 -17.34 -29.87 -13.66
CA GLU A 842 -18.61 -29.17 -13.43
C GLU A 842 -18.50 -28.05 -12.38
N THR A 843 -17.68 -28.25 -11.34
CA THR A 843 -17.50 -27.27 -10.26
C THR A 843 -16.26 -26.39 -10.45
N TYR A 844 -15.23 -26.85 -11.16
CA TYR A 844 -14.02 -26.08 -11.47
C TYR A 844 -13.40 -26.53 -12.81
N GLY A 845 -13.54 -25.70 -13.84
CA GLY A 845 -13.21 -26.06 -15.23
C GLY A 845 -11.75 -26.45 -15.51
N GLU A 846 -10.77 -25.95 -14.75
CA GLU A 846 -9.37 -26.37 -14.89
C GLU A 846 -9.06 -27.70 -14.20
N ALA A 847 -9.99 -28.32 -13.46
CA ALA A 847 -9.73 -29.55 -12.70
C ALA A 847 -9.13 -30.68 -13.56
N PHE A 848 -9.44 -30.72 -14.86
CA PHE A 848 -8.89 -31.69 -15.81
C PHE A 848 -7.34 -31.69 -15.88
N ARG A 849 -6.67 -30.59 -15.49
CA ARG A 849 -5.20 -30.55 -15.35
C ARG A 849 -4.66 -31.60 -14.37
N TYR A 850 -5.46 -31.96 -13.36
CA TYR A 850 -5.14 -32.94 -12.33
C TYR A 850 -5.58 -34.37 -12.69
N ALA A 851 -6.30 -34.58 -13.80
CA ALA A 851 -6.62 -35.92 -14.28
C ALA A 851 -5.35 -36.70 -14.66
N ASP A 852 -5.43 -38.02 -14.65
CA ASP A 852 -4.36 -38.89 -15.14
C ASP A 852 -4.21 -38.79 -16.67
N ASP A 853 -2.99 -38.98 -17.18
CA ASP A 853 -2.68 -38.77 -18.59
C ASP A 853 -3.37 -39.80 -19.51
N SER A 854 -3.80 -40.95 -18.97
CA SER A 854 -4.70 -41.89 -19.66
C SER A 854 -6.09 -41.30 -19.95
N LEU A 855 -6.64 -40.46 -19.06
CA LEU A 855 -7.90 -39.77 -19.30
C LEU A 855 -7.74 -38.54 -20.21
N LYS A 856 -6.63 -37.81 -20.08
CA LYS A 856 -6.28 -36.71 -21.00
C LYS A 856 -6.08 -37.18 -22.44
N SER A 857 -5.75 -38.45 -22.63
CA SER A 857 -5.61 -39.12 -23.94
C SER A 857 -6.89 -39.81 -24.42
N ASN A 858 -7.95 -39.87 -23.60
CA ASN A 858 -9.22 -40.50 -23.97
C ASN A 858 -10.15 -39.49 -24.65
N ARG A 859 -10.38 -39.67 -25.97
CA ARG A 859 -11.22 -38.79 -26.79
C ARG A 859 -12.60 -38.54 -26.18
N GLN A 860 -13.29 -39.57 -25.67
CA GLN A 860 -14.64 -39.44 -25.16
C GLN A 860 -14.69 -38.63 -23.85
N VAL A 861 -13.70 -38.82 -22.97
CA VAL A 861 -13.57 -38.05 -21.74
C VAL A 861 -13.24 -36.58 -22.07
N VAL A 862 -12.36 -36.34 -23.04
CA VAL A 862 -12.03 -34.97 -23.51
C VAL A 862 -13.25 -34.28 -24.14
N VAL A 863 -14.08 -34.97 -24.93
CA VAL A 863 -15.35 -34.41 -25.45
C VAL A 863 -16.31 -34.05 -24.31
N ASN A 864 -16.53 -34.97 -23.36
CA ASN A 864 -17.40 -34.76 -22.20
C ASN A 864 -16.88 -33.66 -21.26
N ALA A 865 -15.57 -33.41 -21.26
CA ALA A 865 -14.91 -32.32 -20.53
C ALA A 865 -15.07 -30.97 -21.25
N ILE A 866 -14.86 -30.90 -22.58
CA ILE A 866 -15.06 -29.68 -23.39
C ILE A 866 -16.51 -29.17 -23.29
N GLN A 867 -17.48 -30.07 -23.31
CA GLN A 867 -18.92 -29.72 -23.16
C GLN A 867 -19.22 -29.05 -21.81
N ARG A 868 -18.53 -29.43 -20.73
CA ARG A 868 -18.66 -28.82 -19.39
C ARG A 868 -17.85 -27.54 -19.27
N ASN A 869 -16.58 -27.58 -19.66
CA ASN A 869 -15.71 -26.42 -19.75
C ASN A 869 -14.72 -26.53 -20.92
N PRO A 870 -14.85 -25.67 -21.94
CA PRO A 870 -13.97 -25.67 -23.11
C PRO A 870 -12.47 -25.53 -22.83
N VAL A 871 -12.06 -24.94 -21.69
CA VAL A 871 -10.65 -24.81 -21.30
C VAL A 871 -9.97 -26.17 -21.12
N SER A 872 -10.73 -27.24 -20.85
CA SER A 872 -10.23 -28.61 -20.67
C SER A 872 -9.36 -29.12 -21.83
N LEU A 873 -9.61 -28.67 -23.07
CA LEU A 873 -8.80 -29.09 -24.22
C LEU A 873 -7.31 -28.66 -24.10
N SER A 874 -7.02 -27.56 -23.40
CA SER A 874 -5.63 -27.14 -23.12
C SER A 874 -4.84 -28.13 -22.25
N PHE A 875 -5.53 -29.01 -21.52
CA PHE A 875 -4.94 -30.04 -20.67
C PHE A 875 -5.04 -31.47 -21.26
N ALA A 876 -5.58 -31.65 -22.46
CA ALA A 876 -5.63 -32.95 -23.16
C ALA A 876 -4.24 -33.39 -23.65
N SER A 877 -4.13 -34.62 -24.19
CA SER A 877 -2.91 -35.10 -24.86
C SER A 877 -2.60 -34.28 -26.11
N ASP A 878 -1.33 -34.20 -26.51
CA ASP A 878 -0.92 -33.36 -27.64
C ASP A 878 -1.45 -33.84 -29.00
N GLU A 879 -1.93 -35.09 -29.08
CA GLU A 879 -2.67 -35.62 -30.23
C GLU A 879 -4.09 -35.04 -30.27
N LEU A 880 -4.83 -35.13 -29.15
CA LEU A 880 -6.20 -34.60 -29.07
C LEU A 880 -6.23 -33.07 -29.11
N LYS A 881 -5.20 -32.39 -28.57
CA LYS A 881 -4.98 -30.95 -28.77
C LYS A 881 -4.87 -30.55 -30.24
N ARG A 882 -4.46 -31.46 -31.14
CA ARG A 882 -4.29 -31.21 -32.59
C ARG A 882 -5.52 -31.54 -33.44
N ASP A 883 -6.53 -32.19 -32.86
CA ASP A 883 -7.75 -32.57 -33.58
C ASP A 883 -8.61 -31.36 -33.97
N ARG A 884 -8.89 -31.20 -35.28
CA ARG A 884 -9.70 -30.09 -35.82
C ARG A 884 -11.11 -30.05 -35.23
N SER A 885 -11.75 -31.20 -35.02
CA SER A 885 -13.14 -31.27 -34.53
C SER A 885 -13.23 -30.86 -33.05
N LEU A 886 -12.26 -31.26 -32.22
CA LEU A 886 -12.19 -30.85 -30.81
C LEU A 886 -11.87 -29.35 -30.70
N ARG A 887 -10.98 -28.84 -31.55
CA ARG A 887 -10.69 -27.40 -31.68
C ARG A 887 -11.93 -26.59 -32.06
N MET A 888 -12.66 -27.02 -33.10
CA MET A 888 -13.91 -26.38 -33.52
C MET A 888 -14.96 -26.39 -32.40
N ALA A 889 -15.15 -27.51 -31.71
CA ALA A 889 -16.09 -27.62 -30.60
C ALA A 889 -15.74 -26.67 -29.44
N ALA A 890 -14.47 -26.65 -28.99
CA ALA A 890 -14.03 -25.78 -27.92
C ALA A 890 -14.15 -24.28 -28.28
N LEU A 891 -13.68 -23.87 -29.46
CA LEU A 891 -13.72 -22.47 -29.91
C LEU A 891 -15.13 -21.98 -30.25
N SER A 892 -16.05 -22.87 -30.65
CA SER A 892 -17.47 -22.53 -30.81
C SER A 892 -18.17 -22.30 -29.48
N SER A 893 -17.70 -22.92 -28.40
CA SER A 893 -18.26 -22.78 -27.04
C SER A 893 -17.59 -21.66 -26.23
N ASN A 894 -16.31 -21.37 -26.45
CA ASN A 894 -15.59 -20.20 -25.96
C ASN A 894 -14.35 -19.92 -26.81
N GLY A 895 -14.30 -18.77 -27.49
CA GLY A 895 -13.16 -18.40 -28.33
C GLY A 895 -11.88 -18.09 -27.56
N ASP A 896 -11.98 -17.70 -26.27
CA ASP A 896 -10.82 -17.30 -25.46
C ASP A 896 -9.87 -18.49 -25.16
N VAL A 897 -10.34 -19.73 -25.38
CA VAL A 897 -9.55 -20.97 -25.25
C VAL A 897 -8.38 -21.04 -26.23
N LEU A 898 -8.37 -20.22 -27.30
CA LEU A 898 -7.25 -20.14 -28.25
C LEU A 898 -5.88 -19.97 -27.55
N ALA A 899 -5.82 -19.23 -26.44
CA ALA A 899 -4.61 -19.01 -25.67
C ALA A 899 -4.00 -20.31 -25.05
N GLY A 900 -4.79 -21.38 -24.94
CA GLY A 900 -4.36 -22.71 -24.48
C GLY A 900 -4.30 -23.77 -25.58
N ILE A 901 -4.51 -23.40 -26.85
CA ILE A 901 -4.42 -24.31 -28.01
C ILE A 901 -3.67 -23.60 -29.16
N THR A 902 -2.48 -23.09 -28.87
CA THR A 902 -1.66 -22.33 -29.85
C THR A 902 -1.23 -23.16 -31.05
N ASP A 903 -0.79 -24.41 -30.80
CA ASP A 903 0.00 -25.23 -31.71
C ASP A 903 -0.68 -25.49 -33.06
N GLY A 904 -0.34 -24.68 -34.06
CA GLY A 904 -0.90 -24.78 -35.42
C GLY A 904 -2.37 -24.34 -35.56
N VAL A 905 -3.00 -23.79 -34.52
CA VAL A 905 -4.28 -23.06 -34.70
C VAL A 905 -4.02 -21.66 -35.26
N GLU A 906 -2.88 -21.06 -34.93
CA GLU A 906 -2.54 -19.67 -35.30
C GLU A 906 -2.71 -19.38 -36.80
N THR A 907 -2.48 -20.37 -37.67
CA THR A 907 -2.52 -20.27 -39.14
C THR A 907 -3.87 -20.60 -39.76
N ASP A 908 -4.85 -21.10 -38.99
CA ASP A 908 -6.13 -21.57 -39.52
C ASP A 908 -7.19 -20.47 -39.53
N ARG A 909 -7.51 -19.97 -40.71
CA ARG A 909 -8.45 -18.86 -40.90
C ARG A 909 -9.86 -19.16 -40.41
N GLU A 910 -10.31 -20.41 -40.46
CA GLU A 910 -11.66 -20.79 -40.02
C GLU A 910 -11.73 -20.91 -38.50
N LEU A 911 -10.75 -21.57 -37.87
CA LEU A 911 -10.64 -21.67 -36.41
C LEU A 911 -10.50 -20.28 -35.78
N ILE A 912 -9.67 -19.40 -36.36
CA ILE A 912 -9.49 -18.03 -35.87
C ILE A 912 -10.79 -17.21 -36.03
N LEU A 913 -11.52 -17.31 -37.14
CA LEU A 913 -12.81 -16.61 -37.30
C LEU A 913 -13.90 -17.15 -36.35
N THR A 914 -13.93 -18.46 -36.12
CA THR A 914 -14.85 -19.08 -35.15
C THR A 914 -14.51 -18.69 -33.71
N ALA A 915 -13.22 -18.55 -33.37
CA ALA A 915 -12.79 -18.00 -32.09
C ALA A 915 -13.25 -16.54 -31.94
N VAL A 916 -12.95 -15.65 -32.91
CA VAL A 916 -13.35 -14.23 -32.91
C VAL A 916 -14.85 -14.05 -32.64
N ARG A 917 -15.70 -14.89 -33.25
CA ARG A 917 -17.16 -14.84 -33.10
C ARG A 917 -17.65 -15.17 -31.69
N ASN A 918 -16.86 -15.88 -30.88
CA ASN A 918 -17.26 -16.46 -29.59
C ASN A 918 -16.35 -16.07 -28.41
N LEU A 919 -15.55 -15.00 -28.54
CA LEU A 919 -14.70 -14.47 -27.46
C LEU A 919 -15.56 -13.86 -26.34
N LYS A 920 -15.29 -14.18 -25.07
CA LYS A 920 -16.11 -13.76 -23.91
C LYS A 920 -15.48 -12.64 -23.06
N ASP A 921 -14.16 -12.52 -22.99
CA ASP A 921 -13.48 -11.41 -22.28
C ASP A 921 -13.62 -10.08 -23.03
N GLU A 922 -14.58 -9.23 -22.66
CA GLU A 922 -14.86 -7.95 -23.32
C GLU A 922 -13.71 -6.91 -23.25
N THR A 923 -12.64 -7.16 -22.50
CA THR A 923 -11.63 -6.15 -22.20
C THR A 923 -10.61 -5.90 -23.33
N VAL A 924 -9.99 -4.71 -23.33
CA VAL A 924 -8.92 -4.34 -24.29
C VAL A 924 -7.68 -5.25 -24.18
N PRO A 925 -7.22 -5.65 -22.98
CA PRO A 925 -6.20 -6.69 -22.83
C PRO A 925 -6.58 -8.00 -23.53
N GLY A 926 -7.83 -8.47 -23.41
CA GLY A 926 -8.32 -9.66 -24.09
C GLY A 926 -8.12 -9.62 -25.62
N ALA A 927 -8.50 -8.52 -26.27
CA ALA A 927 -8.28 -8.34 -27.71
C ALA A 927 -6.79 -8.30 -28.12
N LYS A 928 -5.94 -7.67 -27.30
CA LYS A 928 -4.48 -7.65 -27.51
C LYS A 928 -3.84 -9.02 -27.29
N GLN A 929 -4.34 -9.77 -26.31
CA GLN A 929 -3.89 -11.11 -25.95
C GLN A 929 -4.32 -12.12 -27.01
N PHE A 930 -5.55 -12.03 -27.51
CA PHE A 930 -6.03 -12.81 -28.67
C PHE A 930 -5.11 -12.62 -29.89
N LEU A 931 -4.86 -11.37 -30.30
CA LEU A 931 -3.99 -11.07 -31.43
C LEU A 931 -2.53 -11.51 -31.22
N LYS A 932 -2.09 -11.83 -29.99
CA LYS A 932 -0.76 -12.39 -29.71
C LYS A 932 -0.61 -13.82 -30.23
N PHE A 933 -1.70 -14.60 -30.33
CA PHE A 933 -1.73 -16.03 -30.68
C PHE A 933 -2.25 -16.32 -32.11
N VAL A 934 -2.50 -15.29 -32.91
CA VAL A 934 -2.87 -15.42 -34.33
C VAL A 934 -1.60 -15.38 -35.18
N ALA A 935 -1.49 -16.09 -36.30
CA ALA A 935 -0.27 -16.03 -37.12
C ALA A 935 -0.09 -14.63 -37.75
N PRO A 936 1.14 -14.14 -38.00
CA PRO A 936 1.37 -12.80 -38.53
C PRO A 936 0.65 -12.49 -39.85
N HIS A 937 0.40 -13.49 -40.70
CA HIS A 937 -0.37 -13.31 -41.93
C HIS A 937 -1.88 -13.13 -41.66
N LEU A 938 -2.48 -13.87 -40.70
CA LEU A 938 -3.89 -13.69 -40.31
C LEU A 938 -4.12 -12.43 -39.45
N ARG A 939 -3.14 -11.98 -38.64
CA ARG A 939 -3.15 -10.62 -38.04
C ARG A 939 -3.17 -9.52 -39.11
N ASN A 940 -2.78 -9.85 -40.34
CA ASN A 940 -2.71 -8.97 -41.50
C ASN A 940 -3.85 -9.20 -42.52
N ASP A 941 -4.79 -10.12 -42.25
CA ASP A 941 -5.99 -10.38 -43.05
C ASP A 941 -7.07 -9.34 -42.71
N ARG A 942 -7.57 -8.63 -43.74
CA ARG A 942 -8.57 -7.57 -43.59
C ARG A 942 -9.90 -8.09 -43.04
N GLY A 943 -10.32 -9.29 -43.42
CA GLY A 943 -11.58 -9.90 -42.98
C GLY A 943 -11.54 -10.38 -41.53
N VAL A 944 -10.40 -10.96 -41.09
CA VAL A 944 -10.18 -11.33 -39.68
C VAL A 944 -10.19 -10.08 -38.79
N VAL A 945 -9.51 -9.01 -39.21
CA VAL A 945 -9.50 -7.73 -38.48
C VAL A 945 -10.87 -7.07 -38.49
N LEU A 946 -11.61 -7.09 -39.60
CA LEU A 946 -12.94 -6.48 -39.69
C LEU A 946 -13.97 -7.22 -38.83
N GLU A 947 -14.02 -8.57 -38.83
CA GLU A 947 -14.94 -9.31 -37.95
C GLU A 947 -14.55 -9.14 -36.46
N LEU A 948 -13.25 -9.06 -36.13
CA LEU A 948 -12.79 -8.77 -34.77
C LEU A 948 -13.27 -7.38 -34.31
N VAL A 949 -13.10 -6.35 -35.14
CA VAL A 949 -13.52 -4.98 -34.85
C VAL A 949 -15.05 -4.83 -34.85
N LYS A 950 -15.76 -5.59 -35.68
CA LYS A 950 -17.23 -5.68 -35.71
C LYS A 950 -17.82 -6.32 -34.46
N ARG A 951 -17.07 -7.18 -33.77
CA ARG A 951 -17.44 -7.73 -32.44
C ARG A 951 -16.89 -6.89 -31.29
N ARG A 952 -15.77 -6.21 -31.48
CA ARG A 952 -15.01 -5.48 -30.45
C ARG A 952 -14.36 -4.24 -31.03
N GLY A 953 -15.07 -3.10 -31.07
CA GLY A 953 -14.52 -1.84 -31.63
C GLY A 953 -13.23 -1.37 -30.94
N GLN A 954 -13.08 -1.67 -29.64
CA GLN A 954 -11.87 -1.49 -28.84
C GLN A 954 -10.64 -2.26 -29.36
N ALA A 955 -10.80 -3.26 -30.25
CA ALA A 955 -9.68 -3.96 -30.86
C ALA A 955 -8.82 -3.05 -31.75
N LEU A 956 -9.35 -1.90 -32.22
CA LEU A 956 -8.62 -0.96 -33.09
C LEU A 956 -7.32 -0.43 -32.46
N TRP A 957 -7.20 -0.37 -31.12
CA TRP A 957 -5.92 -0.05 -30.46
C TRP A 957 -4.82 -1.09 -30.70
N SER A 958 -5.19 -2.36 -30.90
CA SER A 958 -4.28 -3.52 -30.93
C SER A 958 -3.97 -4.08 -32.32
N VAL A 959 -4.72 -3.69 -33.35
CA VAL A 959 -4.46 -4.11 -34.74
C VAL A 959 -3.23 -3.40 -35.32
N PRO A 960 -2.56 -3.98 -36.35
CA PRO A 960 -1.48 -3.32 -37.08
C PRO A 960 -1.88 -1.94 -37.65
N ASP A 961 -0.97 -0.97 -37.63
CA ASP A 961 -1.27 0.43 -37.93
C ASP A 961 -1.85 0.67 -39.34
N LYS A 962 -1.56 -0.22 -40.31
CA LYS A 962 -2.18 -0.19 -41.64
C LYS A 962 -3.71 -0.18 -41.60
N PHE A 963 -4.32 -0.85 -40.59
CA PHE A 963 -5.76 -0.91 -40.42
C PHE A 963 -6.34 0.26 -39.61
N LYS A 964 -5.52 0.98 -38.84
CA LYS A 964 -5.91 2.27 -38.24
C LYS A 964 -6.08 3.36 -39.30
N GLY A 965 -5.58 3.11 -40.51
CA GLY A 965 -5.87 3.87 -41.73
C GLY A 965 -7.04 3.35 -42.58
N ASP A 966 -7.56 2.14 -42.34
CA ASP A 966 -8.61 1.53 -43.19
C ASP A 966 -10.00 2.05 -42.79
N GLU A 967 -10.61 2.82 -43.68
CA GLU A 967 -11.86 3.54 -43.46
C GLU A 967 -13.00 2.63 -43.00
N ALA A 968 -13.21 1.48 -43.65
CA ALA A 968 -14.28 0.56 -43.29
C ALA A 968 -14.04 -0.09 -41.92
N VAL A 969 -12.78 -0.36 -41.57
CA VAL A 969 -12.41 -0.89 -40.25
C VAL A 969 -12.60 0.18 -39.17
N VAL A 970 -12.16 1.42 -39.43
CA VAL A 970 -12.30 2.55 -38.50
C VAL A 970 -13.76 2.92 -38.27
N MET A 971 -14.58 3.01 -39.32
CA MET A 971 -16.03 3.24 -39.21
C MET A 971 -16.72 2.13 -38.41
N THR A 972 -16.40 0.86 -38.70
CA THR A 972 -16.95 -0.29 -37.94
C THR A 972 -16.53 -0.24 -36.47
N ALA A 973 -15.29 0.18 -36.17
CA ALA A 973 -14.81 0.32 -34.80
C ALA A 973 -15.57 1.40 -34.02
N ILE A 974 -15.71 2.58 -34.63
CA ILE A 974 -16.32 3.77 -34.01
C ILE A 974 -17.82 3.59 -33.86
N HIS A 975 -18.49 2.96 -34.83
CA HIS A 975 -19.92 2.73 -34.76
C HIS A 975 -20.31 1.84 -33.56
N ASN A 976 -19.47 0.86 -33.23
CA ASN A 976 -19.63 -0.04 -32.08
C ASN A 976 -19.04 0.52 -30.77
N TYR A 977 -17.96 1.31 -30.85
CA TYR A 977 -17.21 1.80 -29.70
C TYR A 977 -16.56 3.17 -30.04
N PRO A 978 -17.23 4.31 -29.80
CA PRO A 978 -16.81 5.62 -30.31
C PRO A 978 -15.39 6.05 -29.91
N ALA A 979 -14.95 5.71 -28.70
CA ALA A 979 -13.59 6.02 -28.22
C ALA A 979 -12.46 5.32 -29.03
N ALA A 980 -12.79 4.38 -29.93
CA ALA A 980 -11.88 3.83 -30.93
C ALA A 980 -11.27 4.92 -31.86
N LEU A 981 -11.90 6.09 -32.01
CA LEU A 981 -11.30 7.23 -32.73
C LEU A 981 -9.89 7.57 -32.22
N SER A 982 -9.62 7.34 -30.92
CA SER A 982 -8.30 7.55 -30.34
C SER A 982 -7.20 6.59 -30.82
N ALA A 983 -7.58 5.46 -31.43
CA ALA A 983 -6.69 4.56 -32.16
C ALA A 983 -6.56 4.93 -33.65
N ALA A 984 -7.60 5.51 -34.25
CA ALA A 984 -7.66 5.81 -35.68
C ALA A 984 -6.59 6.82 -36.14
N ALA A 985 -6.16 6.71 -37.40
CA ALA A 985 -5.21 7.63 -38.02
C ALA A 985 -5.70 9.08 -38.00
N LEU A 986 -4.76 10.03 -37.94
CA LEU A 986 -5.07 11.45 -37.68
C LEU A 986 -6.03 12.10 -38.70
N ARG A 987 -6.12 11.58 -39.93
CA ARG A 987 -7.10 12.03 -40.93
C ARG A 987 -8.54 11.89 -40.46
N PHE A 988 -8.90 10.77 -39.83
CA PHE A 988 -10.25 10.53 -39.31
C PHE A 988 -10.59 11.38 -38.09
N ARG A 989 -9.60 12.07 -37.49
CA ARG A 989 -9.80 13.04 -36.39
C ARG A 989 -10.00 14.48 -36.89
N LYS A 990 -9.82 14.70 -38.20
CA LYS A 990 -10.15 15.93 -38.94
C LYS A 990 -11.43 15.79 -39.78
N ASP A 991 -11.92 14.56 -39.95
CA ASP A 991 -13.17 14.23 -40.63
C ASP A 991 -14.35 14.69 -39.77
N LYS A 992 -15.12 15.68 -40.24
CA LYS A 992 -16.21 16.28 -39.46
C LYS A 992 -17.34 15.26 -39.21
N ASP A 993 -17.78 14.56 -40.25
CA ASP A 993 -18.96 13.69 -40.17
C ASP A 993 -18.71 12.47 -39.27
N LEU A 994 -17.54 11.85 -39.41
CA LEU A 994 -17.12 10.70 -38.61
C LEU A 994 -16.89 11.08 -37.14
N VAL A 995 -16.25 12.23 -36.86
CA VAL A 995 -16.10 12.75 -35.49
C VAL A 995 -17.46 13.10 -34.89
N MET A 996 -18.38 13.62 -35.69
CA MET A 996 -19.73 14.01 -35.24
C MET A 996 -20.61 12.78 -34.94
N GLU A 997 -20.56 11.70 -35.74
CA GLU A 997 -21.25 10.43 -35.41
C GLU A 997 -20.74 9.87 -34.08
N ALA A 998 -19.42 9.86 -33.90
CA ALA A 998 -18.79 9.41 -32.65
C ALA A 998 -19.21 10.30 -31.46
N ALA A 999 -19.21 11.62 -31.63
CA ALA A 999 -19.56 12.60 -30.60
C ALA A 999 -21.04 12.55 -30.16
N ARG A 1000 -21.97 12.19 -31.06
CA ARG A 1000 -23.37 11.94 -30.68
C ARG A 1000 -23.48 10.73 -29.75
N LYS A 1001 -22.73 9.65 -30.01
CA LYS A 1001 -22.74 8.42 -29.20
C LYS A 1001 -21.96 8.55 -27.88
N ASP A 1002 -20.84 9.25 -27.87
CA ASP A 1002 -20.04 9.55 -26.67
C ASP A 1002 -19.34 10.92 -26.81
N GLY A 1003 -19.85 11.93 -26.10
CA GLY A 1003 -19.27 13.27 -26.10
C GLY A 1003 -17.82 13.37 -25.60
N THR A 1004 -17.29 12.38 -24.87
CA THR A 1004 -15.90 12.41 -24.40
C THR A 1004 -14.88 12.20 -25.53
N VAL A 1005 -15.34 11.72 -26.71
CA VAL A 1005 -14.55 11.61 -27.94
C VAL A 1005 -14.00 12.96 -28.41
N LEU A 1006 -14.68 14.08 -28.10
CA LEU A 1006 -14.27 15.45 -28.47
C LEU A 1006 -12.83 15.78 -28.04
N ARG A 1007 -12.35 15.22 -26.93
CA ARG A 1007 -10.96 15.33 -26.45
C ARG A 1007 -9.91 14.92 -27.51
N VAL A 1008 -10.30 14.07 -28.45
CA VAL A 1008 -9.40 13.40 -29.41
C VAL A 1008 -9.65 13.85 -30.86
N ALA A 1009 -10.66 14.69 -31.10
CA ALA A 1009 -10.85 15.42 -32.34
C ALA A 1009 -9.70 16.43 -32.58
N SER A 1010 -9.56 16.92 -33.82
CA SER A 1010 -8.64 18.02 -34.13
C SER A 1010 -9.04 19.30 -33.39
N ARG A 1011 -8.08 20.23 -33.19
CA ARG A 1011 -8.38 21.56 -32.60
C ARG A 1011 -9.42 22.33 -33.42
N GLU A 1012 -9.47 22.12 -34.73
CA GLU A 1012 -10.47 22.70 -35.65
C GLU A 1012 -11.89 22.21 -35.28
N LEU A 1013 -12.07 20.91 -35.06
CA LEU A 1013 -13.36 20.33 -34.68
C LEU A 1013 -13.69 20.48 -33.18
N GLN A 1014 -12.73 20.90 -32.36
CA GLN A 1014 -12.97 21.29 -30.96
C GLN A 1014 -13.52 22.72 -30.81
N VAL A 1015 -13.44 23.55 -31.86
CA VAL A 1015 -14.08 24.88 -31.93
C VAL A 1015 -15.27 24.95 -32.88
N ASP A 1016 -15.49 23.92 -33.70
CA ASP A 1016 -16.72 23.77 -34.51
C ASP A 1016 -17.95 23.67 -33.60
N GLU A 1017 -18.88 24.62 -33.71
CA GLU A 1017 -20.02 24.71 -32.79
C GLU A 1017 -20.96 23.50 -32.90
N GLU A 1018 -21.15 22.92 -34.10
CA GLU A 1018 -22.05 21.79 -34.28
C GLU A 1018 -21.48 20.51 -33.62
N VAL A 1019 -20.19 20.24 -33.84
CA VAL A 1019 -19.51 19.09 -33.24
C VAL A 1019 -19.38 19.26 -31.72
N ALA A 1020 -19.01 20.45 -31.25
CA ALA A 1020 -18.91 20.76 -29.84
C ALA A 1020 -20.26 20.69 -29.12
N LEU A 1021 -21.33 21.25 -29.69
CA LEU A 1021 -22.68 21.19 -29.12
C LEU A 1021 -23.22 19.76 -29.11
N ALA A 1022 -23.01 18.97 -30.17
CA ALA A 1022 -23.39 17.56 -30.21
C ALA A 1022 -22.68 16.75 -29.10
N ALA A 1023 -21.36 16.93 -28.95
CA ALA A 1023 -20.58 16.28 -27.89
C ALA A 1023 -21.06 16.68 -26.49
N VAL A 1024 -21.25 17.97 -26.22
CA VAL A 1024 -21.70 18.47 -24.91
C VAL A 1024 -23.14 18.05 -24.59
N THR A 1025 -23.98 17.90 -25.62
CA THR A 1025 -25.35 17.37 -25.47
C THR A 1025 -25.34 15.88 -25.14
N SER A 1026 -24.42 15.11 -25.72
CA SER A 1026 -24.22 13.68 -25.40
C SER A 1026 -23.65 13.48 -23.99
N ALA A 1027 -22.57 14.20 -23.64
CA ALA A 1027 -21.93 14.11 -22.33
C ALA A 1027 -21.49 15.49 -21.81
N GLY A 1028 -22.12 15.97 -20.73
CA GLY A 1028 -21.90 17.33 -20.21
C GLY A 1028 -20.45 17.66 -19.82
N GLN A 1029 -19.64 16.66 -19.43
CA GLN A 1029 -18.21 16.85 -19.17
C GLN A 1029 -17.37 17.14 -20.42
N ALA A 1030 -17.90 16.96 -21.64
CA ALA A 1030 -17.20 17.30 -22.88
C ALA A 1030 -16.88 18.81 -22.99
N LEU A 1031 -17.63 19.66 -22.29
CA LEU A 1031 -17.43 21.11 -22.24
C LEU A 1031 -16.01 21.49 -21.77
N GLN A 1032 -15.33 20.62 -21.04
CA GLN A 1032 -13.93 20.84 -20.63
C GLN A 1032 -12.95 20.87 -21.81
N PHE A 1033 -13.26 20.17 -22.92
CA PHE A 1033 -12.39 20.04 -24.10
C PHE A 1033 -12.63 21.13 -25.16
N VAL A 1034 -13.81 21.75 -25.16
CA VAL A 1034 -14.08 22.96 -25.96
C VAL A 1034 -13.20 24.10 -25.41
N PRO A 1035 -12.41 24.84 -26.21
CA PRO A 1035 -11.63 25.99 -25.75
C PRO A 1035 -12.53 27.08 -25.15
N ARG A 1036 -12.08 27.79 -24.09
CA ARG A 1036 -12.93 28.74 -23.33
C ARG A 1036 -13.66 29.77 -24.19
N ALA A 1037 -13.00 30.28 -25.24
CA ALA A 1037 -13.56 31.27 -26.17
C ALA A 1037 -14.63 30.72 -27.12
N ALA A 1038 -14.67 29.39 -27.35
CA ALA A 1038 -15.65 28.73 -28.21
C ALA A 1038 -16.84 28.12 -27.43
N ARG A 1039 -16.90 28.32 -26.10
CA ARG A 1039 -18.02 27.84 -25.27
C ARG A 1039 -19.20 28.79 -25.40
N THR A 1040 -20.27 28.37 -26.05
CA THR A 1040 -21.49 29.18 -26.20
C THR A 1040 -22.51 28.93 -25.08
N LYS A 1041 -23.47 29.85 -24.93
CA LYS A 1041 -24.58 29.76 -23.96
C LYS A 1041 -25.37 28.45 -24.10
N ALA A 1042 -25.59 28.00 -25.35
CA ALA A 1042 -26.25 26.73 -25.65
C ALA A 1042 -25.48 25.52 -25.08
N MET A 1043 -24.16 25.47 -25.29
CA MET A 1043 -23.31 24.41 -24.73
C MET A 1043 -23.31 24.41 -23.20
N ALA A 1044 -23.27 25.58 -22.56
CA ALA A 1044 -23.33 25.70 -21.10
C ALA A 1044 -24.65 25.13 -20.55
N LEU A 1045 -25.80 25.51 -21.13
CA LEU A 1045 -27.12 25.01 -20.74
C LEU A 1045 -27.24 23.48 -20.96
N ALA A 1046 -26.74 22.97 -22.09
CA ALA A 1046 -26.70 21.52 -22.36
C ALA A 1046 -25.86 20.75 -21.33
N ALA A 1047 -24.67 21.26 -20.97
CA ALA A 1047 -23.81 20.65 -19.95
C ALA A 1047 -24.48 20.62 -18.56
N ILE A 1048 -25.13 21.72 -18.17
CA ILE A 1048 -25.84 21.83 -16.89
C ILE A 1048 -27.04 20.87 -16.82
N LYS A 1049 -27.77 20.71 -17.93
CA LYS A 1049 -28.89 19.76 -18.05
C LYS A 1049 -28.44 18.31 -17.83
N GLN A 1050 -27.23 17.94 -18.29
CA GLN A 1050 -26.65 16.61 -18.07
C GLN A 1050 -26.10 16.42 -16.65
N ASN A 1051 -25.21 17.32 -16.19
CA ASN A 1051 -24.67 17.25 -14.82
C ASN A 1051 -24.26 18.64 -14.30
N LYS A 1052 -25.19 19.29 -13.62
CA LYS A 1052 -25.03 20.58 -12.94
C LYS A 1052 -23.79 20.71 -12.02
N LYS A 1053 -23.36 19.62 -11.35
CA LYS A 1053 -22.23 19.64 -10.40
C LYS A 1053 -20.86 19.58 -11.10
N GLU A 1054 -20.77 18.91 -12.24
CA GLU A 1054 -19.56 18.91 -13.07
C GLU A 1054 -19.52 20.13 -14.00
N ALA A 1055 -20.65 20.47 -14.64
CA ALA A 1055 -20.74 21.61 -15.55
C ALA A 1055 -20.37 22.94 -14.87
N SER A 1056 -20.71 23.15 -13.60
CA SER A 1056 -20.36 24.36 -12.85
C SER A 1056 -18.85 24.64 -12.78
N LYS A 1057 -18.00 23.62 -12.90
CA LYS A 1057 -16.53 23.73 -12.99
C LYS A 1057 -16.06 24.23 -14.36
N PHE A 1058 -16.78 23.89 -15.42
CA PHE A 1058 -16.34 24.07 -16.81
C PHE A 1058 -17.05 25.22 -17.54
N VAL A 1059 -18.22 25.68 -17.07
CA VAL A 1059 -18.85 26.90 -17.58
C VAL A 1059 -17.97 28.13 -17.21
N PRO A 1060 -17.53 28.96 -18.19
CA PRO A 1060 -16.76 30.19 -17.95
C PRO A 1060 -17.49 31.20 -17.06
N TRP A 1061 -16.76 32.17 -16.50
CA TRP A 1061 -17.34 33.19 -15.62
C TRP A 1061 -18.33 34.10 -16.35
N PHE A 1062 -18.02 34.56 -17.57
CA PHE A 1062 -18.93 35.40 -18.38
C PHE A 1062 -20.25 34.70 -18.70
N LEU A 1063 -20.24 33.38 -18.94
CA LEU A 1063 -21.47 32.59 -19.09
C LEU A 1063 -22.21 32.34 -17.77
N LYS A 1064 -21.66 32.67 -16.59
CA LYS A 1064 -22.38 32.58 -15.31
C LYS A 1064 -23.17 33.85 -14.97
N GLU A 1065 -22.91 34.95 -15.67
CA GLU A 1065 -23.63 36.22 -15.55
C GLU A 1065 -24.92 36.21 -16.41
N GLU A 1066 -24.92 35.42 -17.49
CA GLU A 1066 -26.10 35.10 -18.29
C GLU A 1066 -27.25 34.55 -17.43
N ARG A 1067 -28.37 35.30 -17.36
CA ARG A 1067 -29.50 35.04 -16.45
C ARG A 1067 -30.01 33.61 -16.49
N GLU A 1068 -30.16 33.02 -17.68
CA GLU A 1068 -30.63 31.64 -17.86
C GLU A 1068 -29.63 30.61 -17.31
N VAL A 1069 -28.34 30.85 -17.50
CA VAL A 1069 -27.27 29.95 -17.03
C VAL A 1069 -27.09 30.08 -15.52
N ALA A 1070 -27.20 31.30 -14.97
CA ALA A 1070 -27.22 31.57 -13.53
C ALA A 1070 -28.40 30.86 -12.84
N VAL A 1071 -29.60 30.91 -13.44
CA VAL A 1071 -30.79 30.18 -12.97
C VAL A 1071 -30.57 28.66 -13.08
N ALA A 1072 -30.08 28.15 -14.22
CA ALA A 1072 -29.80 26.73 -14.40
C ALA A 1072 -28.75 26.20 -13.39
N LEU A 1073 -27.71 27.00 -13.08
CA LEU A 1073 -26.73 26.71 -12.02
C LEU A 1073 -27.27 26.90 -10.60
N GLY A 1074 -28.44 27.52 -10.41
CA GLY A 1074 -29.01 27.77 -9.10
C GLY A 1074 -28.33 28.90 -8.31
N LEU A 1075 -27.60 29.79 -9.02
CA LEU A 1075 -27.00 31.00 -8.46
C LEU A 1075 -28.07 32.08 -8.18
N ALA A 1076 -29.23 31.97 -8.83
CA ALA A 1076 -30.41 32.82 -8.63
C ALA A 1076 -31.11 32.57 -7.28
N LYS A 1077 -30.46 33.00 -6.19
CA LYS A 1077 -31.08 33.21 -4.87
C LYS A 1077 -30.94 34.65 -4.34
N PHE A 1078 -30.27 35.52 -5.08
CA PHE A 1078 -30.12 36.94 -4.77
C PHE A 1078 -31.11 37.77 -5.60
N SER A 1079 -31.58 38.87 -5.01
CA SER A 1079 -32.63 39.70 -5.61
C SER A 1079 -32.04 40.77 -6.53
N ASN A 1080 -32.88 41.40 -7.36
CA ASN A 1080 -32.46 42.54 -8.19
C ASN A 1080 -31.84 43.70 -7.37
N HIS A 1081 -32.11 43.76 -6.06
CA HIS A 1081 -31.58 44.80 -5.17
C HIS A 1081 -30.06 44.69 -4.94
N ASP A 1082 -29.49 43.47 -5.07
CA ASP A 1082 -28.06 43.22 -4.85
C ASP A 1082 -27.25 43.44 -6.15
N ILE A 1083 -27.83 43.10 -7.30
CA ILE A 1083 -27.25 43.37 -8.64
C ILE A 1083 -27.01 44.88 -8.81
N VAL A 1084 -27.94 45.71 -8.36
CA VAL A 1084 -27.81 47.18 -8.40
C VAL A 1084 -26.71 47.69 -7.47
N LYS A 1085 -26.45 47.04 -6.31
CA LYS A 1085 -25.29 47.37 -5.46
C LYS A 1085 -23.96 46.96 -6.10
N PHE A 1086 -23.92 45.82 -6.79
CA PHE A 1086 -22.72 45.38 -7.51
C PHE A 1086 -22.40 46.33 -8.70
N ALA A 1087 -23.43 46.86 -9.36
CA ALA A 1087 -23.27 47.85 -10.44
C ALA A 1087 -22.94 49.27 -9.94
N MET A 1088 -23.57 49.74 -8.86
CA MET A 1088 -23.38 51.13 -8.35
C MET A 1088 -22.17 51.31 -7.41
N GLY A 1089 -21.33 50.28 -7.23
CA GLY A 1089 -19.99 50.46 -6.65
C GLY A 1089 -19.01 51.19 -7.57
N ALA A 1090 -19.33 51.33 -8.87
CA ALA A 1090 -18.44 51.91 -9.88
C ALA A 1090 -18.60 53.43 -10.01
N LYS A 1091 -17.98 54.19 -9.10
CA LYS A 1091 -17.66 55.63 -9.29
C LYS A 1091 -16.20 55.95 -8.98
N ASP A 1092 -15.29 55.25 -9.66
CA ASP A 1092 -14.24 55.92 -10.42
C ASP A 1092 -13.80 55.03 -11.59
N GLY A 1093 -13.74 55.60 -12.79
CA GLY A 1093 -13.69 54.83 -14.04
C GLY A 1093 -12.29 54.39 -14.44
N ARG A 1094 -11.85 53.19 -14.05
CA ARG A 1094 -10.62 52.55 -14.57
C ARG A 1094 -10.52 51.02 -14.45
N TYR A 1095 -11.58 50.31 -14.81
CA TYR A 1095 -11.52 48.86 -15.06
C TYR A 1095 -12.08 48.50 -16.44
N ILE A 1096 -11.19 48.06 -17.33
CA ILE A 1096 -11.52 47.09 -18.37
C ILE A 1096 -10.96 45.74 -17.86
N VAL A 1097 -11.75 44.69 -18.03
CA VAL A 1097 -11.53 43.34 -17.49
C VAL A 1097 -10.41 42.62 -18.28
N PRO A 1098 -9.62 41.71 -17.65
CA PRO A 1098 -8.69 40.81 -18.35
C PRO A 1098 -9.38 39.79 -19.27
#